data_AF-A0A9E1JNF3-F1
#
_entry.id   AF-A0A9E1JNF3-F1
#
_cell.length_a   1.000
_cell.length_b   1.000
_cell.length_c   1.000
_cell.angle_alpha   90.00
_cell.angle_beta   90.00
_cell.angle_gamma   90.00
#
_symmetry.space_group_name_H-M   'P 1'
#
loop_
_entity.id
_entity.type
_entity.pdbx_description
1 polymer ?
#
loop_
_entity_poly.entity_id
_entity_poly.type
_entity_poly.pdbx_seq_one_letter_code
_entity_poly.pdbx_strand_id
1 'polypeptide(L)'
;MIDLEEYHPDDYKLRDIKSAKKEVDNIVDIITTPTEEISLKTREDISKKTVRNFRDHINKGFLDYRKSVTEATGFAVTEWTGQGSVLVDALDRQFLDLLGGFGLYSYGIRHPKIVAAVKSQLDRSPQYSQEMLDPLRAQLAKILALLTPGKIQYGFFANSGTEAVDGAMKLAKLYTGKKGFISTLKAFHGKSLGALSLMGKQVFRKPLLPLLDGIRQAPFGDLNALEQELKSARAVGDDIAAVVLEPIQGEAGAIVPPDEYLPGVRELCDHYGVLMICDEVQTGFGRTGELFGVDHWDVKPDIMCFGKALGGGVVPMSAFMATPEIWKCMEPNPFMHTTTTGGNPLACASALAAISVLLEEDLAGQAKKKGEYVLGKLGELQERYPGILAKKRGLGLLLGMEFHTDGIGYKVASGLFSRGVITAGTLTNAKNIRFEPALNVPWEILDESLNRIEDVFKSIELPKGKPNEYLYTGQMLHVDLSNNKIQSKTIPKKLREQYIGGWGLATKYLYDTVDPKVDPLSEDNAVVIMTGPVCGTLVPTSSRTCLVSKSPKTNTIFESNIGGSFGPELKFAGYDGIIITGKAKNQVYLRIENNSVTLEDAGTLTGKGIFETEEWLKNEIDTEAKTLAIGPAGENLIDFACIGSESYRQMGRGGAGALFGSKNLKAIVCRGTGGVQVNEIGSFYEKVAEHTEGNLLTDDNMWAKTHGTPLLVDVTNEMGIHPTRNFTKGVSEGRQNLNADAIDDVKIGDRSCASCPMGCGKFTSINGTKVEGPEYETLCLGGSNCEINDLETVMKFNRLCDDYGLDTMSTGNIIGLAMDITESKLHDYGIKFGDTKEFLTLIEEIATGSTSRGKDLALGAQKLAEKHNAQDKAAHSKNLEMPAYDPRGNYGMALGYATSERGACHLRSFTLFEEEPFKVKEMTRAVMDNQNLNAVKFSMGLCDFWGTVDTGIMADFLTKGLGKKISAKDLTIAGERIWNLNKLFNLKAGFNSSDDTISDKLLKKVLENGPHENRKFDADAFEQMKALLYGLRGWDKNGIPSKEKLTELNLLDA
;
A
#
# COMPACT_ATOMS: atom_id res chain seq x y z
N MET A 1 5.88 30.63 1.66
CA MET A 1 7.25 30.16 1.33
C MET A 1 8.16 31.37 1.38
N ILE A 2 9.24 31.31 2.14
CA ILE A 2 10.28 32.35 2.12
C ILE A 2 10.94 32.24 0.75
N ASP A 3 10.88 33.32 -0.03
CA ASP A 3 11.52 33.41 -1.33
C ASP A 3 13.04 33.31 -1.11
N LEU A 4 13.63 32.19 -1.52
CA LEU A 4 15.05 31.91 -1.35
C LEU A 4 15.59 31.53 -2.73
N GLU A 5 16.28 32.47 -3.36
CA GLU A 5 16.95 32.30 -4.67
C GLU A 5 17.69 30.94 -4.77
N GLU A 6 17.63 30.35 -5.98
CA GLU A 6 18.33 29.11 -6.32
C GLU A 6 19.85 29.32 -6.22
N TYR A 7 20.49 28.48 -5.41
CA TYR A 7 21.94 28.48 -5.20
C TYR A 7 22.58 27.44 -6.15
N HIS A 8 23.55 27.85 -6.97
CA HIS A 8 24.20 26.97 -7.95
C HIS A 8 25.49 26.35 -7.38
N PRO A 9 25.76 25.04 -7.61
CA PRO A 9 26.96 24.37 -7.12
C PRO A 9 28.30 24.97 -7.60
N ASP A 10 28.29 25.69 -8.72
CA ASP A 10 29.48 26.30 -9.33
C ASP A 10 29.95 27.59 -8.61
N ASP A 11 29.21 28.07 -7.61
CA ASP A 11 29.56 29.27 -6.83
C ASP A 11 30.60 29.03 -5.71
N TYR A 12 31.03 27.78 -5.49
CA TYR A 12 32.13 27.50 -4.57
C TYR A 12 33.46 27.95 -5.17
N LYS A 13 33.87 29.18 -4.86
CA LYS A 13 35.27 29.60 -4.96
C LYS A 13 36.16 28.74 -4.06
N LEU A 14 37.43 28.61 -4.44
CA LEU A 14 38.54 28.10 -3.62
C LEU A 14 38.48 28.64 -2.17
N ARG A 15 39.05 27.89 -1.21
CA ARG A 15 39.16 28.24 0.23
C ARG A 15 39.27 29.76 0.49
N ASP A 16 38.21 30.37 1.03
CA ASP A 16 38.16 31.81 1.36
C ASP A 16 38.27 32.04 2.87
N ILE A 17 39.51 32.22 3.34
CA ILE A 17 39.82 32.44 4.77
C ILE A 17 39.27 33.79 5.25
N LYS A 18 39.20 34.82 4.39
CA LYS A 18 38.78 36.17 4.80
C LYS A 18 37.27 36.20 5.07
N SER A 19 36.47 35.62 4.17
CA SER A 19 35.04 35.50 4.37
C SER A 19 34.70 34.60 5.57
N ALA A 20 35.42 33.48 5.72
CA ALA A 20 35.27 32.61 6.90
C ALA A 20 35.57 33.35 8.21
N LYS A 21 36.67 34.11 8.29
CA LYS A 21 36.99 34.92 9.47
C LYS A 21 35.89 35.94 9.76
N LYS A 22 35.39 36.64 8.75
CA LYS A 22 34.33 37.63 8.91
C LYS A 22 33.04 37.02 9.46
N GLU A 23 32.59 35.87 8.94
CA GLU A 23 31.40 35.18 9.46
C GLU A 23 31.62 34.66 10.88
N VAL A 24 32.82 34.16 11.20
CA VAL A 24 33.19 33.74 12.57
C VAL A 24 33.15 34.91 13.54
N ASP A 25 33.81 36.03 13.21
CA ASP A 25 33.83 37.22 14.07
C ASP A 25 32.39 37.71 14.33
N ASN A 26 31.56 37.78 13.28
CA ASN A 26 30.15 38.16 13.41
C ASN A 26 29.37 37.24 14.36
N ILE A 27 29.49 35.91 14.23
CA ILE A 27 28.75 34.99 15.09
C ILE A 27 29.28 35.01 16.53
N VAL A 28 30.59 35.13 16.73
CA VAL A 28 31.20 35.27 18.08
C VAL A 28 30.70 36.55 18.76
N ASP A 29 30.64 37.67 18.05
CA ASP A 29 30.08 38.92 18.58
C ASP A 29 28.60 38.75 18.94
N ILE A 30 27.81 38.07 18.10
CA ILE A 30 26.39 37.80 18.38
C ILE A 30 26.19 36.96 19.66
N ILE A 31 26.94 35.86 19.84
CA ILE A 31 26.75 34.97 21.01
C ILE A 31 27.30 35.56 22.32
N THR A 32 28.22 36.52 22.24
CA THR A 32 28.77 37.23 23.41
C THR A 32 27.96 38.47 23.79
N THR A 33 27.15 38.99 22.87
CA THR A 33 26.21 40.09 23.14
C THR A 33 25.04 39.58 23.99
N PRO A 34 24.68 40.25 25.11
CA PRO A 34 23.48 39.91 25.88
C PRO A 34 22.24 39.87 24.99
N THR A 35 21.38 38.84 25.15
CA THR A 35 20.22 38.64 24.27
C THR A 35 19.31 39.86 24.16
N GLU A 36 19.10 40.57 25.28
CA GLU A 36 18.31 41.81 25.38
C GLU A 36 18.85 42.94 24.47
N GLU A 37 20.14 42.93 24.15
CA GLU A 37 20.84 43.96 23.36
C GLU A 37 20.88 43.62 21.85
N ILE A 38 20.49 42.41 21.46
CA ILE A 38 20.49 41.98 20.05
C ILE A 38 19.24 42.54 19.34
N SER A 39 19.45 43.36 18.32
CA SER A 39 18.36 43.98 17.55
C SER A 39 17.44 42.95 16.88
N LEU A 40 16.15 43.28 16.71
CA LEU A 40 15.18 42.43 15.99
C LEU A 40 15.66 42.05 14.59
N LYS A 41 16.26 42.99 13.85
CA LYS A 41 16.82 42.74 12.52
C LYS A 41 17.89 41.65 12.56
N THR A 42 18.78 41.70 13.55
CA THR A 42 19.82 40.68 13.74
C THR A 42 19.19 39.32 14.06
N ARG A 43 18.14 39.28 14.88
CA ARG A 43 17.42 38.05 15.24
C ARG A 43 16.69 37.42 14.04
N GLU A 44 16.05 38.23 13.20
CA GLU A 44 15.47 37.78 11.92
C GLU A 44 16.54 37.23 10.97
N ASP A 45 17.70 37.88 10.91
CA ASP A 45 18.85 37.42 10.11
C ASP A 45 19.38 36.08 10.62
N ILE A 46 19.42 35.85 11.95
CA ILE A 46 19.78 34.55 12.54
C ILE A 46 18.84 33.45 12.05
N SER A 47 17.52 33.70 12.08
CA SER A 47 16.53 32.71 11.63
C SER A 47 16.71 32.38 10.13
N LYS A 48 16.80 33.41 9.27
CA LYS A 48 16.99 33.23 7.81
C LYS A 48 18.31 32.51 7.49
N LYS A 49 19.41 32.94 8.09
CA LYS A 49 20.74 32.34 7.87
C LYS A 49 20.78 30.91 8.37
N THR A 50 20.13 30.58 9.49
CA THR A 50 20.05 29.20 9.99
C THR A 50 19.41 28.28 8.95
N VAL A 51 18.25 28.66 8.38
CA VAL A 51 17.58 27.86 7.34
C VAL A 51 18.49 27.68 6.11
N ARG A 52 19.08 28.78 5.64
CA ARG A 52 19.99 28.76 4.48
C ARG A 52 21.21 27.86 4.73
N ASN A 53 21.87 28.00 5.88
CA ASN A 53 23.06 27.23 6.21
C ASN A 53 22.72 25.74 6.40
N PHE A 54 21.55 25.39 6.94
CA PHE A 54 21.11 24.00 6.99
C PHE A 54 20.88 23.43 5.59
N ARG A 55 20.24 24.19 4.69
CA ARG A 55 20.02 23.81 3.29
C ARG A 55 21.34 23.57 2.56
N ASP A 56 22.26 24.52 2.69
CA ASP A 56 23.44 24.64 1.81
C ASP A 56 24.66 23.92 2.38
N HIS A 57 24.73 23.71 3.70
CA HIS A 57 25.94 23.24 4.38
C HIS A 57 25.74 22.09 5.39
N ILE A 58 24.50 21.70 5.71
CA ILE A 58 24.22 20.55 6.59
C ILE A 58 23.53 19.45 5.78
N ASN A 59 22.25 19.64 5.48
CA ASN A 59 21.43 18.72 4.70
C ASN A 59 20.06 19.38 4.45
N LYS A 60 19.73 19.70 3.20
CA LYS A 60 18.43 20.29 2.82
C LYS A 60 17.22 19.47 3.29
N GLY A 61 17.33 18.14 3.31
CA GLY A 61 16.25 17.26 3.75
C GLY A 61 15.85 17.47 5.21
N PHE A 62 16.72 18.02 6.07
CA PHE A 62 16.31 18.37 7.43
C PHE A 62 15.16 19.38 7.45
N LEU A 63 15.10 20.27 6.46
CA LEU A 63 14.09 21.32 6.38
C LEU A 63 12.72 20.74 6.01
N ASP A 64 12.68 19.65 5.24
CA ASP A 64 11.45 19.01 4.79
C ASP A 64 10.71 18.25 5.91
N TYR A 65 11.44 17.76 6.91
CA TYR A 65 10.89 16.95 8.01
C TYR A 65 10.76 17.67 9.35
N ARG A 66 11.23 18.93 9.46
CA ARG A 66 11.25 19.67 10.73
C ARG A 66 10.06 20.62 10.83
N LYS A 67 9.19 20.38 11.83
CA LYS A 67 8.06 21.26 12.21
C LYS A 67 8.47 22.72 12.42
N SER A 68 9.69 22.96 12.90
CA SER A 68 10.26 24.30 13.08
C SER A 68 10.41 25.10 11.78
N VAL A 69 10.34 24.44 10.63
CA VAL A 69 10.39 25.05 9.30
C VAL A 69 9.04 24.91 8.59
N THR A 70 8.47 23.70 8.58
CA THR A 70 7.25 23.40 7.81
C THR A 70 5.97 23.99 8.42
N GLU A 71 5.91 24.17 9.73
CA GLU A 71 4.70 24.65 10.45
C GLU A 71 4.87 26.08 11.01
N ALA A 72 6.03 26.71 10.78
CA ALA A 72 6.29 28.04 11.28
C ALA A 72 5.61 29.10 10.39
N THR A 73 4.78 29.96 11.00
CA THR A 73 4.19 31.10 10.29
C THR A 73 5.22 32.23 10.16
N GLY A 74 5.76 32.41 8.95
CA GLY A 74 6.75 33.46 8.65
C GLY A 74 8.18 32.94 8.69
N PHE A 75 8.84 33.07 9.84
CA PHE A 75 10.25 32.69 10.05
C PHE A 75 10.38 31.33 10.74
N ALA A 76 11.40 30.55 10.38
CA ALA A 76 11.69 29.28 11.04
C ALA A 76 11.98 29.47 12.54
N VAL A 77 11.53 28.52 13.35
CA VAL A 77 11.80 28.47 14.79
C VAL A 77 13.23 28.01 15.01
N THR A 78 14.04 28.87 15.61
CA THR A 78 15.46 28.60 15.87
C THR A 78 15.75 28.65 17.36
N GLU A 79 16.26 27.55 17.92
CA GLU A 79 16.67 27.46 19.32
C GLU A 79 17.61 28.62 19.69
N TRP A 80 17.36 29.26 20.84
CA TRP A 80 18.13 30.42 21.26
C TRP A 80 18.40 30.42 22.77
N THR A 81 17.36 30.51 23.59
CA THR A 81 17.48 30.45 25.06
C THR A 81 16.47 29.47 25.65
N GLY A 82 16.66 29.13 26.93
CA GLY A 82 15.71 28.29 27.66
C GLY A 82 16.00 28.25 29.15
N GLN A 83 14.99 27.93 29.94
CA GLN A 83 15.07 27.79 31.39
C GLN A 83 13.96 26.86 31.88
N GLY A 84 14.30 25.87 32.71
CA GLY A 84 13.33 24.92 33.26
C GLY A 84 12.64 24.12 32.15
N SER A 85 11.33 24.27 31.99
CA SER A 85 10.53 23.55 30.98
C SER A 85 10.14 24.42 29.78
N VAL A 86 10.81 25.57 29.58
CA VAL A 86 10.49 26.52 28.52
C VAL A 86 11.71 26.79 27.65
N LEU A 87 11.52 26.72 26.33
CA LEU A 87 12.46 27.16 25.31
C LEU A 87 11.94 28.44 24.66
N VAL A 88 12.85 29.34 24.31
CA VAL A 88 12.56 30.59 23.62
C VAL A 88 13.43 30.65 22.38
N ASP A 89 12.80 30.91 21.24
CA ASP A 89 13.50 31.00 19.96
C ASP A 89 14.14 32.39 19.76
N ALA A 90 14.87 32.57 18.67
CA ALA A 90 15.55 33.85 18.40
C ALA A 90 14.59 35.03 18.23
N LEU A 91 13.30 34.80 17.96
CA LEU A 91 12.26 35.82 17.77
C LEU A 91 11.32 35.94 18.97
N ASP A 92 11.77 35.52 20.16
CA ASP A 92 11.04 35.55 21.43
C ASP A 92 9.76 34.69 21.49
N ARG A 93 9.59 33.73 20.57
CA ARG A 93 8.49 32.76 20.63
C ARG A 93 8.80 31.71 21.69
N GLN A 94 7.88 31.53 22.62
CA GLN A 94 8.01 30.59 23.73
C GLN A 94 7.38 29.23 23.41
N PHE A 95 8.05 28.17 23.86
CA PHE A 95 7.61 26.79 23.68
C PHE A 95 7.73 26.01 24.98
N LEU A 96 6.68 25.27 25.34
CA LEU A 96 6.69 24.28 26.41
C LEU A 96 7.45 23.03 25.93
N ASP A 97 8.49 22.65 26.66
CA ASP A 97 9.30 21.49 26.32
C ASP A 97 8.77 20.22 26.98
N LEU A 98 7.99 19.44 26.21
CA LEU A 98 7.57 18.09 26.57
C LEU A 98 8.41 17.01 25.86
N LEU A 99 9.37 17.42 25.03
CA LEU A 99 10.33 16.53 24.39
C LEU A 99 11.52 16.23 25.31
N GLY A 100 11.87 17.19 26.18
CA GLY A 100 12.98 17.10 27.14
C GLY A 100 14.32 16.85 26.47
N GLY A 101 14.51 17.29 25.22
CA GLY A 101 15.68 16.97 24.41
C GLY A 101 15.90 15.46 24.22
N PHE A 102 14.83 14.68 24.05
CA PHE A 102 14.85 13.21 24.02
C PHE A 102 15.41 12.58 25.31
N GLY A 103 15.07 13.17 26.46
CA GLY A 103 15.49 12.74 27.80
C GLY A 103 16.75 13.41 28.34
N LEU A 104 17.36 14.34 27.59
CA LEU A 104 18.52 15.12 28.02
C LEU A 104 18.19 16.08 29.18
N TYR A 105 17.04 16.74 29.13
CA TYR A 105 16.66 17.83 30.05
C TYR A 105 15.87 17.34 31.26
N SER A 106 16.21 16.17 31.83
CA SER A 106 15.57 15.64 33.05
C SER A 106 15.57 16.63 34.23
N TYR A 107 16.57 17.51 34.33
CA TYR A 107 16.70 18.51 35.40
C TYR A 107 16.06 19.87 35.05
N GLY A 108 15.46 19.98 33.87
CA GLY A 108 15.13 21.25 33.24
C GLY A 108 16.32 21.91 32.56
N ILE A 109 16.04 22.76 31.60
CA ILE A 109 17.03 23.52 30.84
C ILE A 109 17.74 24.48 31.79
N ARG A 110 19.08 24.42 31.80
CA ARG A 110 19.95 25.32 32.59
C ARG A 110 19.62 25.35 34.08
N HIS A 111 19.54 24.18 34.72
CA HIS A 111 19.36 24.11 36.18
C HIS A 111 20.43 24.95 36.92
N PRO A 112 20.06 25.90 37.80
CA PRO A 112 21.01 26.88 38.35
C PRO A 112 22.21 26.26 39.06
N LYS A 113 21.98 25.20 39.86
CA LYS A 113 23.04 24.49 40.59
C LYS A 113 24.03 23.79 39.66
N ILE A 114 23.54 23.20 38.56
CA ILE A 114 24.36 22.47 37.58
C ILE A 114 25.19 23.47 36.77
N VAL A 115 24.57 24.54 36.28
CA VAL A 115 25.26 25.60 35.53
C VAL A 115 26.33 26.27 36.39
N ALA A 116 26.05 26.53 37.68
CA ALA A 116 27.04 27.10 38.61
C ALA A 116 28.27 26.19 38.80
N ALA A 117 28.06 24.88 38.93
CA ALA A 117 29.14 23.90 39.04
C ALA A 117 30.01 23.84 37.77
N VAL A 118 29.38 23.85 36.59
CA VAL A 118 30.09 23.86 35.31
C VAL A 118 30.91 25.15 35.15
N LYS A 119 30.33 26.32 35.45
CA LYS A 119 31.06 27.60 35.41
C LYS A 119 32.26 27.62 36.37
N SER A 120 32.05 27.15 37.60
CA SER A 120 33.13 27.07 38.60
C SER A 120 34.26 26.15 38.16
N GLN A 121 33.96 25.09 37.41
CA GLN A 121 34.99 24.23 36.83
C GLN A 121 35.64 24.83 35.59
N LEU A 122 34.89 25.56 34.76
CA LEU A 122 35.39 26.28 33.59
C LEU A 122 36.47 27.30 33.98
N ASP A 123 36.28 28.01 35.09
CA ASP A 123 37.24 28.98 35.63
C ASP A 123 38.53 28.31 36.17
N ARG A 124 38.53 26.99 36.38
CA ARG A 124 39.72 26.23 36.80
C ARG A 124 40.43 25.57 35.62
N SER A 125 39.75 24.63 34.97
CA SER A 125 40.23 23.99 33.76
C SER A 125 39.06 23.35 33.00
N PRO A 126 38.88 23.69 31.70
CA PRO A 126 37.83 23.11 30.88
C PRO A 126 38.11 21.66 30.47
N GLN A 127 39.39 21.26 30.46
CA GLN A 127 39.86 19.94 30.02
C GLN A 127 40.98 19.40 30.91
N TYR A 128 41.25 18.12 30.78
CA TYR A 128 42.29 17.39 31.51
C TYR A 128 43.48 17.11 30.58
N SER A 129 44.67 16.91 31.14
CA SER A 129 45.90 16.69 30.35
C SER A 129 46.07 15.28 29.79
N GLN A 130 45.15 14.36 30.12
CA GLN A 130 45.23 12.90 29.91
C GLN A 130 46.32 12.19 30.74
N GLU A 131 47.43 12.88 31.04
CA GLU A 131 48.52 12.36 31.88
C GLU A 131 48.21 12.48 33.38
N MET A 132 47.61 13.59 33.81
CA MET A 132 47.24 13.80 35.20
C MET A 132 45.88 13.17 35.51
N LEU A 133 45.78 12.55 36.69
CA LEU A 133 44.51 12.00 37.17
C LEU A 133 43.51 13.12 37.47
N ASP A 134 42.32 13.04 36.87
CA ASP A 134 41.23 13.99 37.13
C ASP A 134 40.46 13.63 38.41
N PRO A 135 40.45 14.48 39.44
CA PRO A 135 39.72 14.21 40.67
C PRO A 135 38.21 14.14 40.47
N LEU A 136 37.61 14.90 39.55
CA LEU A 136 36.16 14.92 39.38
C LEU A 136 35.67 13.63 38.71
N ARG A 137 36.40 13.14 37.71
CA ARG A 137 36.14 11.82 37.11
C ARG A 137 36.21 10.70 38.14
N ALA A 138 37.23 10.71 39.01
CA ALA A 138 37.39 9.69 40.05
C ALA A 138 36.21 9.72 41.05
N GLN A 139 35.79 10.91 41.49
CA GLN A 139 34.66 11.04 42.40
C GLN A 139 33.34 10.65 41.74
N LEU A 140 33.12 11.02 40.48
CA LEU A 140 31.92 10.64 39.76
C LEU A 140 31.84 9.11 39.60
N ALA A 141 32.94 8.44 39.25
CA ALA A 141 32.97 6.98 39.15
C ALA A 141 32.58 6.32 40.49
N LYS A 142 33.12 6.83 41.60
CA LYS A 142 32.78 6.34 42.94
C LYS A 142 31.30 6.56 43.26
N ILE A 143 30.73 7.72 42.93
CA ILE A 143 29.33 8.03 43.21
C ILE A 143 28.41 7.15 42.36
N LEU A 144 28.69 6.97 41.08
CA LEU A 144 27.91 6.07 40.24
C LEU A 144 27.96 4.64 40.76
N ALA A 145 29.13 4.14 41.18
CA ALA A 145 29.26 2.83 41.81
C ALA A 145 28.42 2.65 43.09
N LEU A 146 28.21 3.73 43.85
CA LEU A 146 27.33 3.72 45.03
C LEU A 146 25.84 3.70 44.66
N LEU A 147 25.48 4.18 43.47
CA LEU A 147 24.10 4.29 43.02
C LEU A 147 23.66 3.05 42.21
N THR A 148 24.55 2.45 41.42
CA THR A 148 24.21 1.30 40.58
C THR A 148 23.86 0.07 41.41
N PRO A 149 22.86 -0.73 41.00
CA PRO A 149 22.48 -1.93 41.71
C PRO A 149 23.55 -3.03 41.65
N GLY A 150 23.47 -3.97 42.59
CA GLY A 150 24.33 -5.15 42.63
C GLY A 150 25.77 -4.83 43.00
N LYS A 151 26.71 -5.30 42.19
CA LYS A 151 28.17 -5.18 42.43
C LYS A 151 28.88 -4.33 41.37
N ILE A 152 28.14 -3.53 40.60
CA ILE A 152 28.73 -2.67 39.57
C ILE A 152 29.61 -1.62 40.26
N GLN A 153 30.85 -1.47 39.79
CA GLN A 153 31.85 -0.64 40.49
C GLN A 153 32.77 0.13 39.53
N TYR A 154 33.20 -0.49 38.44
CA TYR A 154 34.18 0.10 37.53
C TYR A 154 33.50 0.59 36.27
N GLY A 155 34.01 1.67 35.70
CA GLY A 155 33.38 2.32 34.57
C GLY A 155 34.32 3.12 33.70
N PHE A 156 33.84 3.40 32.50
CA PHE A 156 34.51 4.25 31.51
C PHE A 156 33.54 5.32 31.02
N PHE A 157 34.01 6.55 30.92
CA PHE A 157 33.21 7.71 30.50
C PHE A 157 33.44 8.05 29.04
N ALA A 158 32.36 8.35 28.31
CA ALA A 158 32.37 8.72 26.90
C ALA A 158 31.48 9.96 26.67
N ASN A 159 31.24 10.34 25.40
CA ASN A 159 30.47 11.56 25.07
C ASN A 159 29.01 11.31 24.67
N SER A 160 28.68 10.10 24.21
CA SER A 160 27.34 9.74 23.74
C SER A 160 26.90 8.34 24.20
N GLY A 161 25.58 8.11 24.30
CA GLY A 161 25.05 6.80 24.67
C GLY A 161 25.45 5.69 23.69
N THR A 162 25.56 6.02 22.39
CA THR A 162 26.09 5.12 21.37
C THR A 162 27.52 4.65 21.67
N GLU A 163 28.41 5.56 22.11
CA GLU A 163 29.77 5.17 22.53
C GLU A 163 29.75 4.27 23.77
N ALA A 164 28.82 4.52 24.71
CA ALA A 164 28.69 3.67 25.90
C ALA A 164 28.27 2.24 25.53
N VAL A 165 27.30 2.08 24.63
CA VAL A 165 26.89 0.76 24.12
C VAL A 165 28.03 0.07 23.36
N ASP A 166 28.74 0.78 22.47
CA ASP A 166 29.91 0.23 21.78
C ASP A 166 31.00 -0.23 22.75
N GLY A 167 31.23 0.54 23.82
CA GLY A 167 32.16 0.20 24.89
C GLY A 167 31.72 -1.04 25.68
N ALA A 168 30.44 -1.12 26.04
CA ALA A 168 29.85 -2.27 26.73
C ALA A 168 29.94 -3.55 25.88
N MET A 169 29.67 -3.47 24.57
CA MET A 169 29.86 -4.59 23.65
C MET A 169 31.31 -5.06 23.63
N LYS A 170 32.27 -4.13 23.56
CA LYS A 170 33.71 -4.46 23.58
C LYS A 170 34.09 -5.14 24.89
N LEU A 171 33.66 -4.60 26.03
CA LEU A 171 33.92 -5.18 27.35
C LEU A 171 33.38 -6.61 27.46
N ALA A 172 32.13 -6.83 27.02
CA ALA A 172 31.52 -8.15 27.03
C ALA A 172 32.30 -9.17 26.18
N LYS A 173 32.76 -8.79 24.98
CA LYS A 173 33.62 -9.65 24.15
C LYS A 173 34.96 -9.95 24.82
N LEU A 174 35.61 -8.93 25.39
CA LEU A 174 36.92 -9.06 26.02
C LEU A 174 36.89 -10.00 27.23
N TYR A 175 35.84 -9.90 28.05
CA TYR A 175 35.69 -10.75 29.22
C TYR A 175 35.27 -12.18 28.86
N THR A 176 34.24 -12.34 28.01
CA THR A 176 33.66 -13.66 27.73
C THR A 176 34.45 -14.46 26.68
N GLY A 177 35.20 -13.80 25.80
CA GLY A 177 35.78 -14.41 24.59
C GLY A 177 34.76 -14.73 23.49
N LYS A 178 33.46 -14.50 23.75
CA LYS A 178 32.34 -14.77 22.82
C LYS A 178 32.11 -13.56 21.90
N LYS A 179 31.46 -13.79 20.75
CA LYS A 179 31.32 -12.75 19.70
C LYS A 179 29.89 -12.29 19.45
N GLY A 180 28.89 -13.12 19.72
CA GLY A 180 27.50 -12.85 19.40
C GLY A 180 26.78 -11.99 20.43
N PHE A 181 25.67 -11.38 20.04
CA PHE A 181 24.75 -10.66 20.93
C PHE A 181 23.31 -10.98 20.57
N ILE A 182 22.43 -10.87 21.55
CA ILE A 182 20.99 -10.80 21.31
C ILE A 182 20.51 -9.40 21.72
N SER A 183 19.76 -8.75 20.84
CA SER A 183 19.00 -7.54 21.16
C SER A 183 17.52 -7.77 20.83
N THR A 184 16.69 -6.73 20.91
CA THR A 184 15.24 -6.86 20.72
C THR A 184 14.67 -6.04 19.58
N LEU A 185 13.59 -6.55 18.99
CA LEU A 185 12.82 -5.84 17.99
C LEU A 185 12.34 -4.50 18.55
N LYS A 186 12.37 -3.46 17.70
CA LYS A 186 12.08 -2.04 18.02
C LYS A 186 13.11 -1.32 18.90
N ALA A 187 14.14 -1.99 19.42
CA ALA A 187 15.16 -1.38 20.28
C ALA A 187 15.94 -0.25 19.57
N PHE A 188 16.41 0.72 20.35
CA PHE A 188 17.25 1.83 19.92
C PHE A 188 18.49 1.98 20.81
N HIS A 189 19.61 1.41 20.37
CA HIS A 189 20.87 1.44 21.12
C HIS A 189 21.93 2.41 20.56
N GLY A 190 21.69 2.98 19.38
CA GLY A 190 22.63 3.93 18.76
C GLY A 190 22.76 3.80 17.26
N LYS A 191 23.55 4.68 16.66
CA LYS A 191 23.71 4.79 15.19
C LYS A 191 25.16 4.68 14.69
N SER A 192 26.15 4.44 15.57
CA SER A 192 27.46 3.97 15.12
C SER A 192 27.31 2.57 14.53
N LEU A 193 28.17 2.13 13.60
CA LEU A 193 28.05 0.80 12.99
C LEU A 193 28.00 -0.35 14.01
N GLY A 194 28.65 -0.16 15.17
CA GLY A 194 28.57 -0.99 16.37
C GLY A 194 27.15 -1.09 16.93
N ALA A 195 26.71 -0.09 17.66
CA ALA A 195 25.40 -0.04 18.28
C ALA A 195 24.22 -0.16 17.28
N LEU A 196 24.40 0.33 16.04
CA LEU A 196 23.42 0.15 14.96
C LEU A 196 23.18 -1.32 14.62
N SER A 197 24.19 -2.18 14.81
CA SER A 197 24.03 -3.62 14.61
C SER A 197 23.04 -4.24 15.60
N LEU A 198 22.88 -3.65 16.80
CA LEU A 198 21.87 -4.03 17.80
C LEU A 198 20.49 -3.41 17.53
N MET A 199 20.37 -2.39 16.67
CA MET A 199 19.12 -1.69 16.37
C MET A 199 18.00 -2.66 15.94
N GLY A 200 16.81 -2.53 16.53
CA GLY A 200 15.63 -3.35 16.22
C GLY A 200 14.71 -2.75 15.15
N LYS A 201 15.20 -1.81 14.32
CA LYS A 201 14.40 -1.01 13.37
C LYS A 201 14.99 -1.05 11.96
N GLN A 202 14.22 -1.61 11.01
CA GLN A 202 14.67 -1.82 9.62
C GLN A 202 15.09 -0.53 8.90
N VAL A 203 14.38 0.58 9.13
CA VAL A 203 14.63 1.87 8.45
C VAL A 203 16.07 2.35 8.62
N PHE A 204 16.71 2.08 9.75
CA PHE A 204 18.11 2.46 9.99
C PHE A 204 19.10 1.39 9.52
N ARG A 205 18.69 0.11 9.50
CA ARG A 205 19.56 -1.02 9.16
C ARG A 205 19.70 -1.23 7.66
N LYS A 206 18.56 -1.34 6.94
CA LYS A 206 18.49 -1.78 5.53
C LYS A 206 19.45 -1.03 4.61
N PRO A 207 19.61 0.32 4.71
CA PRO A 207 20.52 1.05 3.84
C PRO A 207 22.02 0.77 4.07
N LEU A 208 22.38 0.15 5.20
CA LEU A 208 23.76 0.00 5.68
C LEU A 208 24.17 -1.48 5.86
N LEU A 209 23.38 -2.42 5.36
CA LEU A 209 23.72 -3.84 5.42
C LEU A 209 24.89 -4.17 4.45
N PRO A 210 25.80 -5.09 4.81
CA PRO A 210 25.85 -5.86 6.07
C PRO A 210 26.40 -5.06 7.27
N LEU A 211 25.82 -5.27 8.45
CA LEU A 211 26.29 -4.73 9.74
C LEU A 211 27.18 -5.77 10.46
N LEU A 212 27.62 -5.49 11.70
CA LEU A 212 28.35 -6.46 12.51
C LEU A 212 27.61 -7.80 12.59
N ASP A 213 28.36 -8.87 12.35
CA ASP A 213 27.88 -10.23 12.34
C ASP A 213 27.65 -10.78 13.77
N GLY A 214 26.89 -11.87 13.87
CA GLY A 214 26.57 -12.54 15.13
C GLY A 214 25.52 -11.82 16.00
N ILE A 215 24.72 -10.92 15.41
CA ILE A 215 23.62 -10.25 16.11
C ILE A 215 22.30 -10.96 15.81
N ARG A 216 21.66 -11.45 16.88
CA ARG A 216 20.33 -12.04 16.88
C ARG A 216 19.31 -11.08 17.48
N GLN A 217 18.03 -11.26 17.15
CA GLN A 217 16.95 -10.37 17.56
C GLN A 217 15.77 -11.18 18.10
N ALA A 218 15.29 -10.85 19.29
CA ALA A 218 14.09 -11.43 19.89
C ALA A 218 12.97 -10.37 20.00
N PRO A 219 11.68 -10.74 19.97
CA PRO A 219 10.60 -9.84 20.36
C PRO A 219 10.81 -9.30 21.79
N PHE A 220 10.68 -7.98 21.99
CA PHE A 220 10.75 -7.37 23.31
C PHE A 220 9.54 -7.78 24.17
N GLY A 221 9.78 -8.14 25.43
CA GLY A 221 8.74 -8.64 26.34
C GLY A 221 8.40 -10.12 26.20
N ASP A 222 9.10 -10.89 25.34
CA ASP A 222 8.89 -12.32 25.14
C ASP A 222 10.08 -13.15 25.64
N LEU A 223 9.93 -13.78 26.80
CA LEU A 223 10.96 -14.64 27.40
C LEU A 223 11.21 -15.92 26.61
N ASN A 224 10.17 -16.52 26.05
CA ASN A 224 10.27 -17.80 25.35
C ASN A 224 11.06 -17.62 24.05
N ALA A 225 10.79 -16.54 23.31
CA ALA A 225 11.52 -16.24 22.10
C ALA A 225 13.00 -15.91 22.38
N LEU A 226 13.29 -15.16 23.46
CA LEU A 226 14.67 -14.91 23.88
C LEU A 226 15.39 -16.21 24.25
N GLU A 227 14.76 -17.08 25.02
CA GLU A 227 15.34 -18.38 25.37
C GLU A 227 15.57 -19.23 24.13
N GLN A 228 14.65 -19.21 23.16
CA GLN A 228 14.81 -19.95 21.91
C GLN A 228 16.02 -19.48 21.10
N GLU A 229 16.29 -18.17 21.04
CA GLU A 229 17.51 -17.64 20.43
C GLU A 229 18.78 -18.11 21.15
N LEU A 230 18.78 -18.10 22.49
CA LEU A 230 19.89 -18.61 23.31
C LEU A 230 20.13 -20.11 23.08
N LYS A 231 19.07 -20.93 23.08
CA LYS A 231 19.12 -22.37 22.78
C LYS A 231 19.70 -22.62 21.40
N SER A 232 19.22 -21.89 20.41
CA SER A 232 19.62 -22.07 19.01
C SER A 232 21.08 -21.67 18.80
N ALA A 233 21.48 -20.53 19.35
CA ALA A 233 22.87 -20.06 19.31
C ALA A 233 23.83 -21.07 19.94
N ARG A 234 23.50 -21.60 21.12
CA ARG A 234 24.27 -22.66 21.78
C ARG A 234 24.36 -23.95 20.95
N ALA A 235 23.26 -24.36 20.33
CA ALA A 235 23.20 -25.59 19.55
C ALA A 235 24.09 -25.54 18.29
N VAL A 236 24.27 -24.36 17.69
CA VAL A 236 25.09 -24.18 16.47
C VAL A 236 26.52 -23.70 16.75
N GLY A 237 26.87 -23.45 18.02
CA GLY A 237 28.19 -22.94 18.40
C GLY A 237 28.37 -21.44 18.20
N ASP A 238 27.27 -20.68 18.02
CA ASP A 238 27.29 -19.22 17.91
C ASP A 238 27.26 -18.59 19.30
N ASP A 239 28.36 -18.71 20.04
CA ASP A 239 28.40 -18.26 21.44
C ASP A 239 28.02 -16.78 21.62
N ILE A 240 27.05 -16.53 22.51
CA ILE A 240 26.52 -15.20 22.83
C ILE A 240 27.29 -14.59 24.00
N ALA A 241 27.89 -13.42 23.79
CA ALA A 241 28.57 -12.64 24.81
C ALA A 241 27.58 -11.97 25.77
N ALA A 242 26.53 -11.34 25.21
CA ALA A 242 25.54 -10.64 26.02
C ALA A 242 24.14 -10.54 25.37
N VAL A 243 23.13 -10.40 26.22
CA VAL A 243 21.80 -9.88 25.88
C VAL A 243 21.78 -8.37 26.17
N VAL A 244 21.39 -7.55 25.21
CA VAL A 244 21.38 -6.07 25.31
C VAL A 244 19.97 -5.53 25.22
N LEU A 245 19.52 -4.80 26.25
CA LEU A 245 18.14 -4.38 26.41
C LEU A 245 18.03 -2.95 26.94
N GLU A 246 17.06 -2.20 26.44
CA GLU A 246 16.49 -1.08 27.20
C GLU A 246 15.56 -1.67 28.28
N PRO A 247 15.60 -1.21 29.56
CA PRO A 247 14.63 -1.65 30.56
C PRO A 247 13.17 -1.36 30.16
N ILE A 248 12.98 -0.20 29.52
CA ILE A 248 11.73 0.24 28.88
C ILE A 248 12.12 0.80 27.53
N GLN A 249 11.52 0.32 26.44
CA GLN A 249 11.88 0.83 25.10
C GLN A 249 11.32 2.24 24.91
N GLY A 250 12.18 3.24 25.11
CA GLY A 250 11.79 4.63 25.07
C GLY A 250 11.43 5.04 23.66
N GLU A 251 12.36 4.92 22.70
CA GLU A 251 12.16 5.35 21.30
C GLU A 251 11.02 4.61 20.58
N ALA A 252 10.70 3.39 21.01
CA ALA A 252 9.55 2.62 20.49
C ALA A 252 8.18 3.13 20.98
N GLY A 253 8.17 4.19 21.79
CA GLY A 253 6.97 4.85 22.30
C GLY A 253 6.71 4.57 23.77
N ALA A 254 7.74 4.44 24.61
CA ALA A 254 7.65 4.11 26.04
C ALA A 254 6.96 2.75 26.30
N ILE A 255 7.45 1.69 25.65
CA ILE A 255 6.92 0.33 25.84
C ILE A 255 7.48 -0.25 27.13
N VAL A 256 6.60 -0.43 28.11
CA VAL A 256 6.88 -1.11 29.38
C VAL A 256 6.72 -2.62 29.14
N PRO A 257 7.73 -3.45 29.47
CA PRO A 257 7.60 -4.90 29.35
C PRO A 257 6.68 -5.48 30.45
N PRO A 258 6.24 -6.75 30.34
CA PRO A 258 5.63 -7.47 31.45
C PRO A 258 6.54 -7.53 32.68
N ASP A 259 5.97 -7.60 33.87
CA ASP A 259 6.73 -7.51 35.13
C ASP A 259 7.72 -8.67 35.34
N GLU A 260 7.41 -9.83 34.78
CA GLU A 260 8.26 -11.02 34.80
C GLU A 260 9.43 -10.97 33.81
N TYR A 261 9.42 -10.03 32.85
CA TYR A 261 10.34 -10.06 31.72
C TYR A 261 11.79 -9.83 32.14
N LEU A 262 12.15 -8.69 32.74
CA LEU A 262 13.54 -8.43 33.10
C LEU A 262 14.09 -9.43 34.15
N PRO A 263 13.33 -9.83 35.19
CA PRO A 263 13.73 -10.92 36.08
C PRO A 263 13.99 -12.22 35.32
N GLY A 264 13.11 -12.61 34.41
CA GLY A 264 13.30 -13.81 33.59
C GLY A 264 14.51 -13.72 32.65
N VAL A 265 14.80 -12.54 32.07
CA VAL A 265 16.02 -12.35 31.28
C VAL A 265 17.26 -12.55 32.14
N ARG A 266 17.26 -12.03 33.37
CA ARG A 266 18.38 -12.20 34.30
C ARG A 266 18.61 -13.69 34.59
N GLU A 267 17.55 -14.44 34.88
CA GLU A 267 17.62 -15.89 35.10
C GLU A 267 18.16 -16.64 33.88
N LEU A 268 17.72 -16.27 32.66
CA LEU A 268 18.23 -16.84 31.42
C LEU A 268 19.72 -16.52 31.22
N CYS A 269 20.13 -15.28 31.45
CA CYS A 269 21.54 -14.89 31.33
C CYS A 269 22.43 -15.72 32.26
N ASP A 270 21.98 -15.94 33.51
CA ASP A 270 22.69 -16.78 34.48
C ASP A 270 22.73 -18.25 34.04
N HIS A 271 21.61 -18.79 33.56
CA HIS A 271 21.51 -20.18 33.10
C HIS A 271 22.43 -20.49 31.91
N TYR A 272 22.51 -19.57 30.93
CA TYR A 272 23.29 -19.76 29.70
C TYR A 272 24.73 -19.23 29.79
N GLY A 273 25.12 -18.60 30.92
CA GLY A 273 26.43 -17.99 31.08
C GLY A 273 26.67 -16.86 30.06
N VAL A 274 25.66 -16.00 29.90
CA VAL A 274 25.65 -14.84 29.00
C VAL A 274 25.50 -13.59 29.85
N LEU A 275 26.18 -12.49 29.51
CA LEU A 275 26.06 -11.24 30.27
C LEU A 275 24.74 -10.51 29.96
N MET A 276 24.20 -9.81 30.94
CA MET A 276 23.07 -8.89 30.75
C MET A 276 23.58 -7.44 30.70
N ILE A 277 23.36 -6.77 29.57
CA ILE A 277 23.67 -5.35 29.37
C ILE A 277 22.36 -4.56 29.36
N CYS A 278 22.19 -3.66 30.33
CA CYS A 278 21.04 -2.75 30.37
C CYS A 278 21.43 -1.35 29.88
N ASP A 279 20.75 -0.89 28.83
CA ASP A 279 20.85 0.43 28.27
C ASP A 279 19.95 1.41 29.02
N GLU A 280 20.51 2.05 30.04
CA GLU A 280 19.86 3.04 30.90
C GLU A 280 20.03 4.48 30.39
N VAL A 281 20.50 4.64 29.14
CA VAL A 281 20.75 5.96 28.55
C VAL A 281 19.50 6.84 28.62
N GLN A 282 18.31 6.27 28.43
CA GLN A 282 17.04 6.99 28.53
C GLN A 282 16.28 6.75 29.84
N THR A 283 16.30 5.53 30.37
CA THR A 283 15.46 5.13 31.52
C THR A 283 16.05 5.53 32.86
N GLY A 284 17.35 5.78 32.93
CA GLY A 284 18.05 6.06 34.18
C GLY A 284 17.85 7.48 34.72
N PHE A 285 18.45 7.72 35.89
CA PHE A 285 18.46 9.01 36.59
C PHE A 285 17.06 9.58 36.87
N GLY A 286 16.14 8.76 37.38
CA GLY A 286 14.83 9.20 37.84
C GLY A 286 13.74 9.25 36.78
N ARG A 287 14.07 9.05 35.49
CA ARG A 287 13.14 9.27 34.37
C ARG A 287 11.85 8.46 34.49
N THR A 288 11.97 7.20 34.88
CA THR A 288 10.86 6.25 34.94
C THR A 288 10.18 6.20 36.33
N GLY A 289 10.55 7.10 37.24
CA GLY A 289 10.00 7.16 38.60
C GLY A 289 10.81 6.42 39.66
N GLU A 290 11.85 5.70 39.25
CA GLU A 290 12.87 5.09 40.12
C GLU A 290 14.26 5.59 39.68
N LEU A 291 15.30 5.34 40.48
CA LEU A 291 16.64 5.84 40.18
C LEU A 291 17.14 5.32 38.83
N PHE A 292 17.01 4.01 38.59
CA PHE A 292 17.24 3.35 37.31
C PHE A 292 16.01 2.56 36.86
N GLY A 293 15.85 2.34 35.56
CA GLY A 293 14.76 1.55 34.99
C GLY A 293 14.74 0.10 35.49
N VAL A 294 15.90 -0.51 35.70
CA VAL A 294 16.02 -1.86 36.26
C VAL A 294 15.53 -1.98 37.71
N ASP A 295 15.47 -0.86 38.46
CA ASP A 295 15.10 -0.87 39.88
C ASP A 295 13.60 -1.19 40.09
N HIS A 296 12.75 -0.96 39.08
CA HIS A 296 11.33 -1.33 39.12
C HIS A 296 11.10 -2.83 39.40
N TRP A 297 12.08 -3.68 39.07
CA TRP A 297 12.00 -5.13 39.20
C TRP A 297 13.17 -5.75 39.99
N ASP A 298 13.95 -4.95 40.74
CA ASP A 298 15.18 -5.36 41.48
C ASP A 298 16.16 -6.20 40.63
N VAL A 299 16.32 -5.86 39.35
CA VAL A 299 17.21 -6.58 38.44
C VAL A 299 18.63 -6.02 38.51
N LYS A 300 19.60 -6.93 38.68
CA LYS A 300 21.04 -6.60 38.77
C LYS A 300 21.74 -7.01 37.46
N PRO A 301 21.90 -6.08 36.50
CA PRO A 301 22.62 -6.38 35.27
C PRO A 301 24.13 -6.51 35.52
N ASP A 302 24.83 -7.06 34.53
CA ASP A 302 26.29 -7.21 34.56
C ASP A 302 27.00 -5.93 34.12
N ILE A 303 26.41 -5.24 33.13
CA ILE A 303 26.89 -3.98 32.57
C ILE A 303 25.71 -3.02 32.41
N MET A 304 25.90 -1.75 32.78
CA MET A 304 24.93 -0.68 32.55
C MET A 304 25.51 0.41 31.66
N CYS A 305 24.72 0.93 30.73
CA CYS A 305 25.07 2.08 29.89
C CYS A 305 24.28 3.32 30.32
N PHE A 306 24.94 4.46 30.41
CA PHE A 306 24.40 5.74 30.84
C PHE A 306 24.61 6.81 29.77
N GLY A 307 23.75 7.81 29.74
CA GLY A 307 23.85 8.95 28.83
C GLY A 307 22.82 10.01 29.16
N LYS A 308 22.51 10.89 28.19
CA LYS A 308 21.46 11.91 28.26
C LYS A 308 21.47 12.68 29.60
N ALA A 309 20.57 12.31 30.52
CA ALA A 309 20.44 12.92 31.84
C ALA A 309 21.75 12.93 32.65
N LEU A 310 22.67 11.97 32.46
CA LEU A 310 23.96 11.97 33.17
C LEU A 310 24.71 13.32 33.00
N GLY A 311 24.64 13.94 31.82
CA GLY A 311 25.28 15.21 31.53
C GLY A 311 24.63 16.44 32.19
N GLY A 312 23.54 16.26 32.96
CA GLY A 312 22.79 17.33 33.61
C GLY A 312 22.05 18.27 32.65
N GLY A 313 21.96 17.93 31.37
CA GLY A 313 21.42 18.79 30.32
C GLY A 313 22.31 19.98 29.95
N VAL A 314 23.56 20.03 30.41
CA VAL A 314 24.50 21.14 30.19
C VAL A 314 25.73 20.73 29.40
N VAL A 315 26.36 19.60 29.75
CA VAL A 315 27.57 19.10 29.08
C VAL A 315 27.33 17.65 28.64
N PRO A 316 27.53 17.28 27.36
CA PRO A 316 27.36 15.90 26.90
C PRO A 316 28.25 14.92 27.66
N MET A 317 27.68 13.81 28.12
CA MET A 317 28.43 12.71 28.73
C MET A 317 27.63 11.41 28.69
N SER A 318 28.36 10.30 28.65
CA SER A 318 27.87 8.95 28.83
C SER A 318 28.88 8.12 29.63
N ALA A 319 28.49 6.91 30.01
CA ALA A 319 29.40 5.95 30.60
C ALA A 319 28.89 4.53 30.39
N PHE A 320 29.77 3.54 30.45
CA PHE A 320 29.38 2.16 30.75
C PHE A 320 30.09 1.71 32.01
N MET A 321 29.38 0.95 32.85
CA MET A 321 29.91 0.44 34.12
C MET A 321 29.62 -1.05 34.26
N ALA A 322 30.52 -1.79 34.89
CA ALA A 322 30.40 -3.22 35.12
C ALA A 322 30.92 -3.64 36.50
N THR A 323 30.71 -4.90 36.81
CA THR A 323 31.24 -5.53 38.03
C THR A 323 32.78 -5.63 38.00
N PRO A 324 33.45 -5.69 39.17
CA PRO A 324 34.90 -5.93 39.27
C PRO A 324 35.38 -7.16 38.52
N GLU A 325 34.58 -8.22 38.52
CA GLU A 325 34.92 -9.47 37.87
C GLU A 325 35.06 -9.30 36.36
N ILE A 326 34.11 -8.61 35.73
CA ILE A 326 34.10 -8.33 34.30
C ILE A 326 35.21 -7.35 33.94
N TRP A 327 35.39 -6.30 34.75
CA TRP A 327 36.34 -5.22 34.47
C TRP A 327 37.80 -5.67 34.47
N LYS A 328 38.11 -6.77 35.17
CA LYS A 328 39.48 -7.30 35.28
C LYS A 328 40.16 -7.53 33.92
N CYS A 329 39.40 -7.80 32.85
CA CYS A 329 39.96 -7.97 31.50
C CYS A 329 40.56 -6.68 30.92
N MET A 330 40.20 -5.50 31.45
CA MET A 330 40.71 -4.20 31.04
C MET A 330 42.00 -3.80 31.77
N GLU A 331 42.31 -4.40 32.94
CA GLU A 331 43.45 -3.99 33.77
C GLU A 331 44.83 -4.25 33.13
N PRO A 332 45.08 -5.38 32.43
CA PRO A 332 46.39 -5.62 31.81
C PRO A 332 46.74 -4.61 30.72
N ASN A 333 45.73 -4.07 30.04
CA ASN A 333 45.89 -3.01 29.05
C ASN A 333 44.69 -2.05 29.10
N PRO A 334 44.73 -1.04 29.99
CA PRO A 334 43.63 -0.10 30.16
C PRO A 334 43.44 0.81 28.94
N PHE A 335 44.38 0.77 27.98
CA PHE A 335 44.34 1.55 26.75
C PHE A 335 43.66 0.81 25.58
N MET A 336 43.12 -0.41 25.78
CA MET A 336 42.35 -1.10 24.73
C MET A 336 41.04 -0.39 24.37
N HIS A 337 40.55 0.49 25.23
CA HIS A 337 39.44 1.40 24.95
C HIS A 337 39.80 2.79 25.48
N THR A 338 39.85 3.80 24.61
CA THR A 338 40.30 5.15 24.96
C THR A 338 39.37 6.21 24.37
N THR A 339 39.43 7.41 24.95
CA THR A 339 38.70 8.59 24.48
C THR A 339 39.52 9.85 24.75
N THR A 340 39.51 10.79 23.81
CA THR A 340 40.24 12.06 23.95
C THR A 340 39.50 13.05 24.85
N THR A 341 38.16 13.03 24.86
CA THR A 341 37.33 14.06 25.52
C THR A 341 36.28 13.51 26.48
N GLY A 342 36.05 12.20 26.48
CA GLY A 342 35.08 11.55 27.35
C GLY A 342 35.43 11.69 28.83
N GLY A 343 34.44 11.97 29.66
CA GLY A 343 34.61 12.18 31.10
C GLY A 343 35.48 13.38 31.47
N ASN A 344 35.47 14.44 30.68
CA ASN A 344 36.22 15.67 31.00
C ASN A 344 35.71 16.36 32.28
N PRO A 345 36.53 17.20 32.94
CA PRO A 345 36.17 17.81 34.22
C PRO A 345 34.86 18.62 34.19
N LEU A 346 34.53 19.30 33.09
CA LEU A 346 33.26 20.03 32.97
C LEU A 346 32.07 19.07 32.98
N ALA A 347 32.15 18.00 32.21
CA ALA A 347 31.13 16.95 32.17
C ALA A 347 30.98 16.27 33.54
N CYS A 348 32.09 15.98 34.22
CA CYS A 348 32.04 15.40 35.56
C CYS A 348 31.47 16.36 36.61
N ALA A 349 31.83 17.65 36.58
CA ALA A 349 31.22 18.67 37.43
C ALA A 349 29.71 18.77 37.20
N SER A 350 29.28 18.75 35.92
CA SER A 350 27.87 18.75 35.54
C SER A 350 27.13 17.56 36.12
N ALA A 351 27.65 16.33 35.95
CA ALA A 351 27.02 15.12 36.45
C ALA A 351 26.98 15.00 37.96
N LEU A 352 28.06 15.40 38.65
CA LEU A 352 28.09 15.42 40.12
C LEU A 352 27.00 16.37 40.66
N ALA A 353 26.89 17.56 40.07
CA ALA A 353 25.82 18.49 40.43
C ALA A 353 24.43 17.97 40.06
N ALA A 354 24.29 17.30 38.90
CA ALA A 354 23.04 16.71 38.45
C ALA A 354 22.56 15.60 39.41
N ILE A 355 23.45 14.68 39.81
CA ILE A 355 23.15 13.63 40.78
C ILE A 355 22.78 14.24 42.14
N SER A 356 23.48 15.30 42.57
CA SER A 356 23.11 16.02 43.79
C SER A 356 21.70 16.62 43.70
N VAL A 357 21.33 17.23 42.57
CA VAL A 357 19.97 17.74 42.32
C VAL A 357 18.93 16.61 42.29
N LEU A 358 19.22 15.51 41.59
CA LEU A 358 18.37 14.31 41.50
C LEU A 358 17.94 13.82 42.88
N LEU A 359 18.91 13.71 43.79
CA LEU A 359 18.70 13.18 45.14
C LEU A 359 18.10 14.23 46.09
N GLU A 360 18.58 15.47 46.07
CA GLU A 360 18.09 16.53 46.97
C GLU A 360 16.65 16.96 46.67
N GLU A 361 16.25 16.96 45.39
CA GLU A 361 14.91 17.40 44.95
C GLU A 361 13.92 16.23 44.77
N ASP A 362 14.32 15.00 45.12
CA ASP A 362 13.51 13.78 44.93
C ASP A 362 12.94 13.66 43.50
N LEU A 363 13.79 13.85 42.47
CA LEU A 363 13.28 13.93 41.10
C LEU A 363 12.67 12.61 40.61
N ALA A 364 13.15 11.46 41.11
CA ALA A 364 12.55 10.16 40.84
C ALA A 364 11.12 10.09 41.42
N GLY A 365 10.94 10.45 42.70
CA GLY A 365 9.63 10.51 43.33
C GLY A 365 8.69 11.53 42.68
N GLN A 366 9.22 12.67 42.22
CA GLN A 366 8.44 13.64 41.43
C GLN A 366 7.99 13.06 40.08
N ALA A 367 8.89 12.39 39.36
CA ALA A 367 8.57 11.77 38.07
C ALA A 367 7.50 10.70 38.21
N LYS A 368 7.55 9.90 39.28
CA LYS A 368 6.53 8.90 39.61
C LYS A 368 5.16 9.53 39.79
N LYS A 369 5.04 10.50 40.72
CA LYS A 369 3.78 11.19 41.05
C LYS A 369 3.19 11.92 39.84
N LYS A 370 4.01 12.66 39.08
CA LYS A 370 3.56 13.41 37.90
C LYS A 370 3.23 12.50 36.72
N GLY A 371 3.98 11.41 36.55
CA GLY A 371 3.71 10.38 35.56
C GLY A 371 2.34 9.74 35.73
N GLU A 372 2.03 9.31 36.96
CA GLU A 372 0.72 8.76 37.33
C GLU A 372 -0.40 9.76 37.04
N TYR A 373 -0.22 11.03 37.41
CA TYR A 373 -1.18 12.10 37.13
C TYR A 373 -1.44 12.28 35.62
N VAL A 374 -0.39 12.43 34.82
CA VAL A 374 -0.49 12.62 33.36
C VAL A 374 -1.13 11.39 32.70
N LEU A 375 -0.74 10.18 33.09
CA LEU A 375 -1.35 8.95 32.57
C LEU A 375 -2.84 8.82 32.95
N GLY A 376 -3.25 9.31 34.11
CA GLY A 376 -4.65 9.42 34.49
C GLY A 376 -5.41 10.35 33.53
N LYS A 377 -4.89 11.56 33.31
CA LYS A 377 -5.49 12.56 32.43
C LYS A 377 -5.52 12.16 30.96
N LEU A 378 -4.47 11.51 30.46
CA LEU A 378 -4.48 10.92 29.12
C LEU A 378 -5.51 9.78 29.00
N GLY A 379 -5.82 9.08 30.10
CA GLY A 379 -6.91 8.11 30.14
C GLY A 379 -8.27 8.74 29.95
N GLU A 380 -8.55 9.83 30.69
CA GLU A 380 -9.78 10.61 30.50
C GLU A 380 -9.92 11.12 29.05
N LEU A 381 -8.81 11.56 28.42
CA LEU A 381 -8.80 11.97 27.02
C LEU A 381 -8.97 10.80 26.04
N GLN A 382 -8.39 9.64 26.33
CA GLN A 382 -8.57 8.43 25.53
C GLN A 382 -10.04 7.99 25.49
N GLU A 383 -10.72 8.03 26.64
CA GLU A 383 -12.15 7.71 26.74
C GLU A 383 -13.02 8.73 26.01
N ARG A 384 -12.66 10.02 26.07
CA ARG A 384 -13.41 11.11 25.42
C ARG A 384 -13.18 11.17 23.91
N TYR A 385 -11.99 10.80 23.44
CA TYR A 385 -11.58 10.86 22.03
C TYR A 385 -11.01 9.51 21.53
N PRO A 386 -11.79 8.42 21.59
CA PRO A 386 -11.29 7.07 21.30
C PRO A 386 -10.89 6.85 19.84
N GLY A 387 -11.38 7.69 18.92
CA GLY A 387 -10.98 7.69 17.51
C GLY A 387 -9.65 8.42 17.24
N ILE A 388 -9.10 9.14 18.21
CA ILE A 388 -7.80 9.83 18.10
C ILE A 388 -6.73 9.00 18.82
N LEU A 389 -6.82 8.90 20.14
CA LEU A 389 -5.82 8.25 20.98
C LEU A 389 -6.15 6.75 21.15
N ALA A 390 -5.30 5.89 20.61
CA ALA A 390 -5.51 4.44 20.65
C ALA A 390 -5.01 3.81 21.96
N LYS A 391 -3.82 4.19 22.43
CA LYS A 391 -3.24 3.70 23.68
C LYS A 391 -2.40 4.78 24.38
N LYS A 392 -2.39 4.72 25.70
CA LYS A 392 -1.44 5.43 26.58
C LYS A 392 -0.54 4.40 27.27
N ARG A 393 0.73 4.72 27.46
CA ARG A 393 1.70 3.86 28.16
C ARG A 393 2.87 4.66 28.73
N GLY A 394 3.65 4.02 29.60
CA GLY A 394 4.87 4.58 30.18
C GLY A 394 4.96 4.37 31.68
N LEU A 395 6.13 4.71 32.24
CA LEU A 395 6.40 4.79 33.68
C LEU A 395 7.12 6.11 33.97
N GLY A 396 6.84 6.71 35.12
CA GLY A 396 7.32 8.04 35.48
C GLY A 396 7.00 9.07 34.39
N LEU A 397 7.99 9.87 34.00
CA LEU A 397 7.86 10.85 32.91
C LEU A 397 8.53 10.37 31.63
N LEU A 398 8.55 9.06 31.39
CA LEU A 398 8.77 8.46 30.07
C LEU A 398 7.42 7.92 29.58
N LEU A 399 6.69 8.75 28.86
CA LEU A 399 5.29 8.52 28.51
C LEU A 399 5.10 8.46 26.99
N GLY A 400 4.09 7.71 26.54
CA GLY A 400 3.77 7.50 25.13
C GLY A 400 2.29 7.60 24.84
N MET A 401 1.96 8.34 23.78
CA MET A 401 0.65 8.36 23.13
C MET A 401 0.74 7.62 21.79
N GLU A 402 -0.01 6.52 21.65
CA GLU A 402 -0.17 5.81 20.38
C GLU A 402 -1.49 6.20 19.73
N PHE A 403 -1.45 6.60 18.47
CA PHE A 403 -2.60 6.95 17.65
C PHE A 403 -2.95 5.83 16.67
N HIS A 404 -4.18 5.81 16.16
CA HIS A 404 -4.62 4.79 15.21
C HIS A 404 -3.83 4.81 13.90
N THR A 405 -3.42 6.00 13.44
CA THR A 405 -2.65 6.19 12.21
C THR A 405 -1.55 7.25 12.38
N ASP A 406 -0.50 7.18 11.55
CA ASP A 406 0.55 8.22 11.48
C ASP A 406 -0.03 9.60 11.12
N GLY A 407 -1.06 9.66 10.27
CA GLY A 407 -1.70 10.93 9.89
C GLY A 407 -2.37 11.64 11.06
N ILE A 408 -3.06 10.90 11.94
CA ILE A 408 -3.64 11.48 13.17
C ILE A 408 -2.52 11.93 14.10
N GLY A 409 -1.51 11.09 14.32
CA GLY A 409 -0.35 11.43 15.14
C GLY A 409 0.37 12.68 14.62
N TYR A 410 0.54 12.83 13.31
CA TYR A 410 1.15 14.01 12.71
C TYR A 410 0.32 15.27 12.99
N LYS A 411 -1.01 15.20 12.80
CA LYS A 411 -1.91 16.32 13.12
C LYS A 411 -1.83 16.71 14.59
N VAL A 412 -1.71 15.73 15.50
CA VAL A 412 -1.51 16.02 16.93
C VAL A 412 -0.17 16.70 17.17
N ALA A 413 0.92 16.14 16.63
CA ALA A 413 2.27 16.67 16.80
C ALA A 413 2.46 18.07 16.21
N SER A 414 1.83 18.35 15.07
CA SER A 414 1.81 19.65 14.39
C SER A 414 0.88 20.64 15.10
N GLY A 415 -0.31 20.20 15.51
CA GLY A 415 -1.27 21.00 16.28
C GLY A 415 -0.72 21.45 17.63
N LEU A 416 0.07 20.60 18.29
CA LEU A 416 0.79 20.94 19.52
C LEU A 416 1.91 21.95 19.25
N PHE A 417 2.68 21.74 18.19
CA PHE A 417 3.76 22.65 17.81
C PHE A 417 3.26 24.06 17.49
N SER A 418 2.18 24.18 16.71
CA SER A 418 1.52 25.47 16.42
C SER A 418 0.93 26.14 17.66
N ARG A 419 0.68 25.38 18.73
CA ARG A 419 0.27 25.88 20.06
C ARG A 419 1.46 26.02 21.02
N GLY A 420 2.69 26.07 20.52
CA GLY A 420 3.87 26.31 21.35
C GLY A 420 4.22 25.14 22.28
N VAL A 421 3.97 23.89 21.88
CA VAL A 421 4.35 22.69 22.65
C VAL A 421 5.25 21.79 21.80
N ILE A 422 6.41 21.42 22.32
CA ILE A 422 7.38 20.58 21.63
C ILE A 422 7.22 19.14 22.09
N THR A 423 7.02 18.22 21.14
CA THR A 423 6.91 16.77 21.36
C THR A 423 7.69 15.98 20.32
N ALA A 424 8.00 14.71 20.62
CA ALA A 424 8.64 13.79 19.69
C ALA A 424 7.64 13.27 18.65
N GLY A 425 7.84 13.56 17.37
CA GLY A 425 7.01 13.08 16.27
C GLY A 425 7.17 13.92 15.01
N THR A 426 7.55 13.27 13.91
CA THR A 426 7.70 13.82 12.55
C THR A 426 6.91 12.95 11.56
N LEU A 427 6.67 13.43 10.34
CA LEU A 427 5.79 12.78 9.36
C LEU A 427 6.03 11.26 9.18
N THR A 428 7.28 10.82 9.19
CA THR A 428 7.68 9.41 8.96
C THR A 428 7.64 8.50 10.19
N ASN A 429 7.30 9.03 11.37
CA ASN A 429 7.23 8.29 12.63
C ASN A 429 6.32 9.05 13.61
N ALA A 430 5.03 9.13 13.31
CA ALA A 430 4.07 9.94 14.08
C ALA A 430 3.01 9.11 14.79
N LYS A 431 2.87 7.82 14.47
CA LYS A 431 1.92 6.93 15.15
C LYS A 431 2.13 6.89 16.66
N ASN A 432 3.36 7.10 17.13
CA ASN A 432 3.69 7.16 18.54
C ASN A 432 4.38 8.50 18.86
N ILE A 433 3.74 9.32 19.69
CA ILE A 433 4.34 10.55 20.21
C ILE A 433 4.82 10.28 21.64
N ARG A 434 6.08 10.63 21.91
CA ARG A 434 6.67 10.52 23.25
C ARG A 434 6.61 11.84 24.00
N PHE A 435 6.44 11.70 25.31
CA PHE A 435 6.36 12.74 26.32
C PHE A 435 7.44 12.48 27.36
N GLU A 436 8.44 13.34 27.39
CA GLU A 436 9.63 13.21 28.23
C GLU A 436 10.03 14.56 28.88
N PRO A 437 9.11 15.32 29.53
CA PRO A 437 9.41 16.65 30.09
C PRO A 437 10.47 16.60 31.19
N ALA A 438 10.92 17.77 31.67
CA ALA A 438 11.75 17.83 32.87
C ALA A 438 11.07 17.14 34.08
N LEU A 439 11.83 16.48 34.95
CA LEU A 439 11.27 15.75 36.09
C LEU A 439 10.70 16.69 37.16
N ASN A 440 11.32 17.86 37.30
CA ASN A 440 10.84 18.97 38.11
C ASN A 440 9.84 19.89 37.38
N VAL A 441 9.25 19.46 36.24
CA VAL A 441 8.25 20.26 35.51
C VAL A 441 7.15 20.77 36.45
N PRO A 442 6.83 22.08 36.48
CA PRO A 442 5.76 22.61 37.33
C PRO A 442 4.39 22.02 36.98
N TRP A 443 3.52 21.87 37.97
CA TRP A 443 2.16 21.33 37.78
C TRP A 443 1.35 22.19 36.80
N GLU A 444 1.53 23.50 36.86
CA GLU A 444 0.84 24.46 35.99
C GLU A 444 1.21 24.25 34.52
N ILE A 445 2.48 23.88 34.24
CA ILE A 445 2.94 23.58 32.88
C ILE A 445 2.40 22.23 32.40
N LEU A 446 2.26 21.24 33.28
CA LEU A 446 1.63 19.96 32.95
C LEU A 446 0.15 20.14 32.62
N ASP A 447 -0.58 20.89 33.44
CA ASP A 447 -2.00 21.17 33.22
C ASP A 447 -2.22 21.96 31.92
N GLU A 448 -1.42 23.00 31.68
CA GLU A 448 -1.46 23.76 30.44
C GLU A 448 -1.15 22.88 29.22
N SER A 449 -0.18 21.98 29.35
CA SER A 449 0.16 21.02 28.29
C SER A 449 -0.99 20.07 27.98
N LEU A 450 -1.66 19.53 29.02
CA LEU A 450 -2.83 18.67 28.88
C LEU A 450 -4.02 19.39 28.23
N ASN A 451 -4.26 20.65 28.61
CA ASN A 451 -5.28 21.49 27.99
C ASN A 451 -5.00 21.69 26.50
N ARG A 452 -3.75 21.99 26.13
CA ARG A 452 -3.35 22.13 24.72
C ARG A 452 -3.45 20.83 23.94
N ILE A 453 -3.14 19.68 24.54
CA ILE A 453 -3.38 18.36 23.93
C ILE A 453 -4.87 18.18 23.63
N GLU A 454 -5.73 18.47 24.60
CA GLU A 454 -7.17 18.36 24.40
C GLU A 454 -7.67 19.32 23.31
N ASP A 455 -7.21 20.57 23.29
CA ASP A 455 -7.62 21.55 22.28
C ASP A 455 -7.18 21.16 20.87
N VAL A 456 -6.05 20.46 20.75
CA VAL A 456 -5.65 19.83 19.49
C VAL A 456 -6.61 18.71 19.13
N PHE A 457 -6.95 17.83 20.08
CA PHE A 457 -7.91 16.74 19.84
C PHE A 457 -9.27 17.28 19.37
N LYS A 458 -9.79 18.33 20.01
CA LYS A 458 -11.03 19.02 19.59
C LYS A 458 -10.94 19.59 18.16
N SER A 459 -9.76 20.04 17.74
CA SER A 459 -9.55 20.62 16.40
C SER A 459 -9.36 19.56 15.30
N ILE A 460 -9.10 18.30 15.68
CA ILE A 460 -8.97 17.21 14.73
C ILE A 460 -10.37 16.74 14.35
N GLU A 461 -10.82 17.17 13.18
CA GLU A 461 -11.87 16.45 12.48
C GLU A 461 -11.30 15.09 12.06
N LEU A 462 -11.61 14.09 12.87
CA LEU A 462 -11.57 12.71 12.40
C LEU A 462 -12.42 12.65 11.13
N PRO A 463 -12.06 11.83 10.13
CA PRO A 463 -13.02 11.45 9.12
C PRO A 463 -14.25 11.00 9.88
N LYS A 464 -15.33 11.80 9.84
CA LYS A 464 -16.60 11.35 10.36
C LYS A 464 -16.86 10.11 9.53
N GLY A 465 -16.68 8.93 10.12
CA GLY A 465 -17.39 7.76 9.66
C GLY A 465 -18.84 8.24 9.59
N LYS A 466 -19.30 8.53 8.38
CA LYS A 466 -20.67 9.01 8.21
C LYS A 466 -21.55 7.93 8.84
N PRO A 467 -22.57 8.33 9.60
CA PRO A 467 -23.38 7.39 10.35
C PRO A 467 -23.93 6.32 9.40
N ASN A 468 -23.73 5.05 9.75
CA ASN A 468 -24.48 3.89 9.27
C ASN A 468 -24.46 3.63 7.75
N GLU A 469 -23.29 3.57 7.12
CA GLU A 469 -23.19 2.95 5.78
C GLU A 469 -22.33 1.69 5.84
N TYR A 470 -22.89 0.61 6.37
CA TYR A 470 -22.23 -0.69 6.31
C TYR A 470 -22.09 -1.15 4.85
N LEU A 471 -21.02 -1.89 4.55
CA LEU A 471 -20.57 -2.30 3.21
C LEU A 471 -20.21 -1.16 2.24
N TYR A 472 -20.74 0.05 2.38
CA TYR A 472 -20.50 1.16 1.45
C TYR A 472 -19.68 2.27 2.11
N THR A 473 -18.78 2.89 1.35
CA THR A 473 -18.22 4.18 1.77
C THR A 473 -19.22 5.31 1.54
N GLY A 474 -20.15 5.09 0.60
CA GLY A 474 -21.20 6.02 0.22
C GLY A 474 -20.72 7.13 -0.69
N GLN A 475 -19.46 7.12 -1.13
CA GLN A 475 -18.86 8.21 -1.90
C GLN A 475 -18.41 7.76 -3.29
N MET A 476 -18.66 8.62 -4.27
CA MET A 476 -18.18 8.54 -5.65
C MET A 476 -17.24 9.71 -5.92
N LEU A 477 -16.04 9.45 -6.43
CA LEU A 477 -15.16 10.50 -6.94
C LEU A 477 -15.61 10.95 -8.32
N HIS A 478 -15.94 12.22 -8.47
CA HIS A 478 -16.20 12.86 -9.75
C HIS A 478 -14.94 13.60 -10.19
N VAL A 479 -14.35 13.16 -11.31
CA VAL A 479 -13.14 13.72 -11.90
C VAL A 479 -13.48 14.31 -13.27
N ASP A 480 -13.39 15.62 -13.38
CA ASP A 480 -13.52 16.36 -14.64
C ASP A 480 -12.12 16.79 -15.07
N LEU A 481 -11.61 16.12 -16.09
CA LEU A 481 -10.26 16.32 -16.60
C LEU A 481 -10.10 17.62 -17.41
N SER A 482 -11.17 18.07 -18.07
CA SER A 482 -11.13 19.31 -18.87
C SER A 482 -10.99 20.54 -17.96
N ASN A 483 -11.63 20.50 -16.79
CA ASN A 483 -11.62 21.60 -15.82
C ASN A 483 -10.68 21.38 -14.62
N ASN A 484 -9.90 20.28 -14.61
CA ASN A 484 -9.05 19.88 -13.48
C ASN A 484 -9.79 19.92 -12.14
N LYS A 485 -11.01 19.36 -12.10
CA LYS A 485 -11.92 19.46 -10.96
C LYS A 485 -12.22 18.09 -10.40
N ILE A 486 -11.96 17.92 -9.10
CA ILE A 486 -12.15 16.66 -8.38
C ILE A 486 -13.11 16.90 -7.22
N GLN A 487 -14.17 16.10 -7.13
CA GLN A 487 -15.18 16.21 -6.07
C GLN A 487 -15.65 14.84 -5.59
N SER A 488 -15.65 14.64 -4.27
CA SER A 488 -16.35 13.51 -3.67
C SER A 488 -17.84 13.84 -3.53
N LYS A 489 -18.72 12.99 -4.09
CA LYS A 489 -20.18 13.13 -3.99
C LYS A 489 -20.79 11.89 -3.37
N THR A 490 -21.84 12.10 -2.58
CA THR A 490 -22.56 11.00 -1.94
C THR A 490 -23.43 10.25 -2.95
N ILE A 491 -23.34 8.92 -2.92
CA ILE A 491 -24.15 8.01 -3.73
C ILE A 491 -25.54 7.89 -3.09
N PRO A 492 -26.63 8.24 -3.80
CA PRO A 492 -27.98 8.12 -3.27
C PRO A 492 -28.29 6.68 -2.82
N LYS A 493 -28.82 6.54 -1.59
CA LYS A 493 -29.15 5.22 -1.01
C LYS A 493 -30.07 4.39 -1.92
N LYS A 494 -31.07 5.03 -2.54
CA LYS A 494 -32.01 4.38 -3.47
C LYS A 494 -31.28 3.71 -4.65
N LEU A 495 -30.21 4.32 -5.15
CA LEU A 495 -29.44 3.72 -6.26
C LEU A 495 -28.68 2.48 -5.79
N ARG A 496 -28.07 2.51 -4.60
CA ARG A 496 -27.41 1.33 -4.01
C ARG A 496 -28.39 0.19 -3.73
N GLU A 497 -29.61 0.50 -3.31
CA GLU A 497 -30.64 -0.53 -3.10
C GLU A 497 -31.16 -1.14 -4.42
N GLN A 498 -31.23 -0.35 -5.50
CA GLN A 498 -31.77 -0.82 -6.78
C GLN A 498 -30.74 -1.46 -7.71
N TYR A 499 -29.48 -1.01 -7.62
CA TYR A 499 -28.40 -1.38 -8.54
C TYR A 499 -27.19 -1.99 -7.83
N ILE A 500 -27.26 -2.16 -6.50
CA ILE A 500 -26.27 -2.83 -5.65
C ILE A 500 -24.95 -2.06 -5.62
N GLY A 501 -24.07 -2.30 -6.59
CA GLY A 501 -22.73 -1.73 -6.72
C GLY A 501 -22.16 -2.15 -8.06
N GLY A 502 -20.83 -2.20 -8.18
CA GLY A 502 -20.11 -2.76 -9.33
C GLY A 502 -20.76 -2.41 -10.67
N TRP A 503 -21.02 -3.44 -11.49
CA TRP A 503 -21.58 -3.26 -12.84
C TRP A 503 -22.92 -2.52 -12.86
N GLY A 504 -23.87 -2.88 -11.99
CA GLY A 504 -25.21 -2.30 -11.98
C GLY A 504 -25.20 -0.82 -11.67
N LEU A 505 -24.51 -0.42 -10.61
CA LEU A 505 -24.44 0.98 -10.21
C LEU A 505 -23.62 1.80 -11.23
N ALA A 506 -22.52 1.25 -11.74
CA ALA A 506 -21.73 1.90 -12.79
C ALA A 506 -22.55 2.12 -14.08
N THR A 507 -23.35 1.14 -14.50
CA THR A 507 -24.28 1.26 -15.62
C THR A 507 -25.26 2.41 -15.42
N LYS A 508 -25.84 2.53 -14.23
CA LYS A 508 -26.79 3.63 -13.93
C LYS A 508 -26.12 5.00 -14.00
N TYR A 509 -24.93 5.14 -13.44
CA TYR A 509 -24.17 6.39 -13.52
C TYR A 509 -23.80 6.75 -14.96
N LEU A 510 -23.38 5.77 -15.77
CA LEU A 510 -23.08 6.00 -17.18
C LEU A 510 -24.34 6.45 -17.92
N TYR A 511 -25.45 5.72 -17.75
CA TYR A 511 -26.72 6.01 -18.41
C TYR A 511 -27.23 7.43 -18.13
N ASP A 512 -27.08 7.91 -16.90
CA ASP A 512 -27.50 9.25 -16.51
C ASP A 512 -26.57 10.37 -17.00
N THR A 513 -25.33 10.03 -17.34
CA THR A 513 -24.28 11.00 -17.64
C THR A 513 -24.02 11.13 -19.14
N VAL A 514 -24.10 10.03 -19.88
CA VAL A 514 -23.66 9.94 -21.28
C VAL A 514 -24.85 9.81 -22.21
N ASP A 515 -24.95 10.70 -23.20
CA ASP A 515 -25.83 10.47 -24.35
C ASP A 515 -25.31 9.25 -25.12
N PRO A 516 -26.09 8.16 -25.27
CA PRO A 516 -25.65 6.96 -25.96
C PRO A 516 -25.21 7.18 -27.42
N LYS A 517 -25.46 8.35 -28.02
CA LYS A 517 -25.05 8.70 -29.39
C LYS A 517 -23.67 9.35 -29.52
N VAL A 518 -23.01 9.73 -28.42
CA VAL A 518 -21.67 10.39 -28.48
C VAL A 518 -20.64 9.50 -29.15
N ASP A 519 -19.61 10.08 -29.76
CA ASP A 519 -18.42 9.33 -30.17
C ASP A 519 -17.74 8.73 -28.91
N PRO A 520 -17.49 7.40 -28.84
CA PRO A 520 -16.85 6.77 -27.68
C PRO A 520 -15.49 7.39 -27.27
N LEU A 521 -14.73 7.97 -28.21
CA LEU A 521 -13.42 8.57 -27.91
C LEU A 521 -13.49 10.08 -27.67
N SER A 522 -14.70 10.66 -27.64
CA SER A 522 -14.90 12.08 -27.32
C SER A 522 -14.78 12.38 -25.82
N GLU A 523 -14.62 13.66 -25.49
CA GLU A 523 -14.58 14.11 -24.10
C GLU A 523 -15.94 13.97 -23.38
N ASP A 524 -17.04 13.91 -24.14
CA ASP A 524 -18.42 13.74 -23.66
C ASP A 524 -18.73 12.32 -23.17
N ASN A 525 -17.95 11.31 -23.60
CA ASN A 525 -18.07 9.98 -23.04
C ASN A 525 -17.50 9.95 -21.61
N ALA A 526 -18.07 9.12 -20.73
CA ALA A 526 -17.62 8.99 -19.34
C ALA A 526 -17.04 7.59 -19.10
N VAL A 527 -16.08 7.51 -18.18
CA VAL A 527 -15.54 6.25 -17.67
C VAL A 527 -15.97 6.09 -16.22
N VAL A 528 -16.73 5.04 -15.91
CA VAL A 528 -17.20 4.77 -14.56
C VAL A 528 -16.52 3.53 -14.01
N ILE A 529 -15.64 3.70 -13.03
CA ILE A 529 -14.98 2.61 -12.31
C ILE A 529 -15.73 2.40 -11.00
N MET A 530 -16.11 1.17 -10.67
CA MET A 530 -16.95 0.87 -9.52
C MET A 530 -16.57 -0.44 -8.85
N THR A 531 -16.67 -0.44 -7.53
CA THR A 531 -16.45 -1.62 -6.68
C THR A 531 -17.78 -2.23 -6.24
N GLY A 532 -17.74 -3.50 -5.84
CA GLY A 532 -18.87 -4.15 -5.20
C GLY A 532 -19.07 -3.72 -3.73
N PRO A 533 -20.27 -3.87 -3.17
CA PRO A 533 -20.53 -3.59 -1.75
C PRO A 533 -19.66 -4.43 -0.81
N VAL A 534 -19.42 -5.71 -1.14
CA VAL A 534 -18.62 -6.60 -0.30
C VAL A 534 -17.12 -6.51 -0.59
N CYS A 535 -16.71 -5.64 -1.52
CA CYS A 535 -15.31 -5.41 -1.84
C CYS A 535 -14.58 -4.78 -0.66
N GLY A 536 -13.35 -5.26 -0.37
CA GLY A 536 -12.58 -4.84 0.80
C GLY A 536 -13.04 -5.49 2.12
N THR A 537 -13.91 -6.49 2.07
CA THR A 537 -14.32 -7.30 3.23
C THR A 537 -13.68 -8.71 3.20
N LEU A 538 -14.09 -9.56 4.15
CA LEU A 538 -13.68 -10.96 4.24
C LEU A 538 -14.46 -11.90 3.30
N VAL A 539 -15.52 -11.41 2.62
CA VAL A 539 -16.29 -12.23 1.66
C VAL A 539 -15.33 -12.72 0.58
N PRO A 540 -15.29 -14.03 0.29
CA PRO A 540 -14.30 -14.55 -0.62
C PRO A 540 -14.57 -14.09 -2.04
N THR A 541 -13.49 -13.93 -2.82
CA THR A 541 -13.56 -13.57 -4.26
C THR A 541 -14.14 -12.18 -4.56
N SER A 542 -14.26 -11.31 -3.55
CA SER A 542 -14.99 -10.04 -3.62
C SER A 542 -14.17 -8.83 -4.08
N SER A 543 -12.96 -9.02 -4.60
CA SER A 543 -12.07 -7.92 -4.97
C SER A 543 -12.25 -7.38 -6.39
N ARG A 544 -13.25 -7.88 -7.14
CA ARG A 544 -13.44 -7.46 -8.53
C ARG A 544 -13.83 -5.98 -8.62
N THR A 545 -13.19 -5.30 -9.56
CA THR A 545 -13.48 -3.90 -9.92
C THR A 545 -13.91 -3.87 -11.38
N CYS A 546 -14.96 -3.14 -11.69
CA CYS A 546 -15.43 -3.00 -13.06
C CYS A 546 -15.27 -1.57 -13.58
N LEU A 547 -15.13 -1.45 -14.89
CA LEU A 547 -15.22 -0.22 -15.65
C LEU A 547 -16.42 -0.31 -16.60
N VAL A 548 -17.26 0.72 -16.63
CA VAL A 548 -18.41 0.83 -17.53
C VAL A 548 -18.32 2.11 -18.34
N SER A 549 -18.49 2.01 -19.66
CA SER A 549 -18.47 3.14 -20.59
C SER A 549 -19.18 2.79 -21.91
N LYS A 550 -19.28 3.76 -22.83
CA LYS A 550 -19.55 3.47 -24.24
C LYS A 550 -18.26 2.97 -24.89
N SER A 551 -18.32 1.81 -25.53
CA SER A 551 -17.18 1.08 -26.08
C SER A 551 -16.69 1.70 -27.39
N PRO A 552 -15.40 2.06 -27.53
CA PRO A 552 -14.82 2.40 -28.83
C PRO A 552 -14.77 1.20 -29.79
N LYS A 553 -14.75 -0.02 -29.25
CA LYS A 553 -14.78 -1.24 -30.04
C LYS A 553 -16.12 -1.46 -30.71
N THR A 554 -17.19 -1.42 -29.93
CA THR A 554 -18.49 -1.94 -30.35
C THR A 554 -19.54 -0.85 -30.53
N ASN A 555 -19.30 0.38 -30.07
CA ASN A 555 -20.31 1.44 -29.91
C ASN A 555 -21.48 1.10 -28.98
N THR A 556 -21.47 -0.05 -28.33
CA THR A 556 -22.43 -0.42 -27.29
C THR A 556 -21.99 0.11 -25.93
N ILE A 557 -22.86 0.01 -24.92
CA ILE A 557 -22.38 -0.05 -23.54
C ILE A 557 -21.50 -1.29 -23.36
N PHE A 558 -20.47 -1.18 -22.53
CA PHE A 558 -19.76 -2.36 -22.07
C PHE A 558 -19.37 -2.21 -20.61
N GLU A 559 -19.20 -3.35 -19.97
CA GLU A 559 -18.45 -3.48 -18.73
C GLU A 559 -17.17 -4.23 -19.03
N SER A 560 -16.07 -3.90 -18.34
CA SER A 560 -14.83 -4.66 -18.31
C SER A 560 -14.39 -4.83 -16.86
N ASN A 561 -13.86 -5.99 -16.52
CA ASN A 561 -13.66 -6.41 -15.14
C ASN A 561 -12.19 -6.75 -14.87
N ILE A 562 -11.69 -6.43 -13.68
CA ILE A 562 -10.35 -6.81 -13.24
C ILE A 562 -10.37 -7.33 -11.81
N GLY A 563 -9.48 -8.29 -11.54
CA GLY A 563 -9.22 -8.79 -10.19
C GLY A 563 -8.10 -8.02 -9.49
N GLY A 564 -7.35 -8.70 -8.63
CA GLY A 564 -6.27 -8.09 -7.86
C GLY A 564 -6.79 -7.36 -6.62
N SER A 565 -6.20 -6.21 -6.34
CA SER A 565 -6.35 -5.50 -5.07
C SER A 565 -6.74 -4.02 -5.21
N PHE A 566 -6.89 -3.50 -6.45
CA PHE A 566 -7.26 -2.09 -6.66
C PHE A 566 -8.61 -1.71 -6.05
N GLY A 567 -9.64 -2.57 -6.22
CA GLY A 567 -10.98 -2.33 -5.67
C GLY A 567 -10.99 -2.18 -4.14
N PRO A 568 -10.42 -3.16 -3.40
CA PRO A 568 -10.22 -3.02 -1.96
C PRO A 568 -9.46 -1.75 -1.57
N GLU A 569 -8.38 -1.41 -2.28
CA GLU A 569 -7.57 -0.22 -2.00
C GLU A 569 -8.39 1.08 -2.17
N LEU A 570 -9.24 1.15 -3.19
CA LEU A 570 -10.17 2.27 -3.41
C LEU A 570 -11.20 2.38 -2.29
N LYS A 571 -11.73 1.25 -1.81
CA LYS A 571 -12.65 1.19 -0.67
C LYS A 571 -11.97 1.66 0.61
N PHE A 572 -10.73 1.23 0.85
CA PHE A 572 -9.94 1.68 1.99
C PHE A 572 -9.58 3.16 1.91
N ALA A 573 -9.49 3.73 0.70
CA ALA A 573 -9.32 5.16 0.50
C ALA A 573 -10.60 5.98 0.77
N GLY A 574 -11.75 5.31 0.89
CA GLY A 574 -13.03 5.93 1.25
C GLY A 574 -14.00 6.15 0.09
N TYR A 575 -13.83 5.45 -1.03
CA TYR A 575 -14.71 5.58 -2.20
C TYR A 575 -15.24 4.23 -2.70
N ASP A 576 -16.48 4.22 -3.17
CA ASP A 576 -17.10 3.06 -3.82
C ASP A 576 -16.82 3.04 -5.33
N GLY A 577 -16.54 4.21 -5.93
CA GLY A 577 -16.24 4.34 -7.35
C GLY A 577 -15.69 5.69 -7.77
N ILE A 578 -15.35 5.79 -9.04
CA ILE A 578 -14.80 6.95 -9.73
C ILE A 578 -15.59 7.14 -11.03
N ILE A 579 -16.01 8.37 -11.34
CA ILE A 579 -16.51 8.76 -12.65
C ILE A 579 -15.62 9.83 -13.25
N ILE A 580 -15.13 9.57 -14.45
CA ILE A 580 -14.16 10.39 -15.17
C ILE A 580 -14.81 10.94 -16.43
N THR A 581 -14.77 12.26 -16.58
CA THR A 581 -15.36 13.02 -17.69
C THR A 581 -14.34 14.02 -18.24
N GLY A 582 -14.60 14.56 -19.44
CA GLY A 582 -13.68 15.51 -20.07
C GLY A 582 -12.42 14.85 -20.60
N LYS A 583 -11.43 15.68 -20.94
CA LYS A 583 -10.12 15.31 -21.47
C LYS A 583 -9.06 16.26 -20.93
N ALA A 584 -7.96 15.71 -20.40
CA ALA A 584 -6.85 16.52 -19.91
C ALA A 584 -6.07 17.13 -21.08
N LYS A 585 -5.48 18.32 -20.88
CA LYS A 585 -4.67 18.99 -21.93
C LYS A 585 -3.38 18.25 -22.25
N ASN A 586 -2.70 17.75 -21.21
CA ASN A 586 -1.49 16.94 -21.30
C ASN A 586 -1.78 15.56 -20.70
N GLN A 587 -0.85 14.61 -20.89
CA GLN A 587 -0.96 13.30 -20.27
C GLN A 587 -0.84 13.42 -18.74
N VAL A 588 -1.81 12.88 -17.99
CA VAL A 588 -1.87 12.96 -16.53
C VAL A 588 -2.08 11.59 -15.89
N TYR A 589 -1.83 11.48 -14.59
CA TYR A 589 -2.31 10.37 -13.77
C TYR A 589 -3.11 10.87 -12.57
N LEU A 590 -4.10 10.10 -12.13
CA LEU A 590 -4.92 10.41 -10.95
C LEU A 590 -4.30 9.75 -9.72
N ARG A 591 -3.89 10.55 -8.73
CA ARG A 591 -3.35 10.09 -7.45
C ARG A 591 -4.45 10.15 -6.38
N ILE A 592 -4.69 9.02 -5.71
CA ILE A 592 -5.66 8.88 -4.63
C ILE A 592 -4.92 8.37 -3.39
N GLU A 593 -4.82 9.20 -2.35
CA GLU A 593 -4.28 8.83 -1.04
C GLU A 593 -5.30 9.18 0.04
N ASN A 594 -6.14 8.20 0.40
CA ASN A 594 -7.31 8.43 1.24
C ASN A 594 -8.16 9.62 0.72
N ASN A 595 -8.25 10.69 1.52
CA ASN A 595 -9.01 11.89 1.16
C ASN A 595 -8.23 12.89 0.29
N SER A 596 -6.93 12.67 0.04
CA SER A 596 -6.13 13.50 -0.85
C SER A 596 -6.22 12.95 -2.27
N VAL A 597 -6.80 13.73 -3.18
CA VAL A 597 -6.96 13.31 -4.59
C VAL A 597 -6.48 14.43 -5.50
N THR A 598 -5.49 14.12 -6.35
CA THR A 598 -4.85 15.09 -7.25
C THR A 598 -4.68 14.52 -8.66
N LEU A 599 -4.64 15.41 -9.65
CA LEU A 599 -4.23 15.09 -11.02
C LEU A 599 -2.80 15.58 -11.22
N GLU A 600 -1.91 14.66 -11.54
CA GLU A 600 -0.48 14.88 -11.64
C GLU A 600 -0.01 14.72 -13.09
N ASP A 601 1.09 15.36 -13.46
CA ASP A 601 1.69 15.20 -14.79
C ASP A 601 2.23 13.78 -14.98
N ALA A 602 1.93 13.18 -16.14
CA ALA A 602 2.42 11.86 -16.53
C ALA A 602 3.37 11.91 -17.73
N GLY A 603 3.93 13.08 -18.08
CA GLY A 603 4.75 13.25 -19.27
C GLY A 603 5.94 12.30 -19.33
N THR A 604 6.58 12.03 -18.18
CA THR A 604 7.68 11.07 -18.04
C THR A 604 7.29 9.62 -18.32
N LEU A 605 5.99 9.30 -18.32
CA LEU A 605 5.43 7.96 -18.51
C LEU A 605 4.95 7.70 -19.95
N THR A 606 4.96 8.73 -20.81
CA THR A 606 4.52 8.62 -22.21
C THR A 606 5.31 7.53 -22.94
N GLY A 607 4.61 6.64 -23.66
CA GLY A 607 5.21 5.56 -24.44
C GLY A 607 5.73 4.38 -23.61
N LYS A 608 5.70 4.45 -22.28
CA LYS A 608 6.11 3.34 -21.41
C LYS A 608 5.03 2.25 -21.38
N GLY A 609 5.48 1.00 -21.29
CA GLY A 609 4.62 -0.15 -21.04
C GLY A 609 3.94 -0.07 -19.67
N ILE A 610 2.93 -0.92 -19.45
CA ILE A 610 2.21 -1.00 -18.19
C ILE A 610 3.16 -1.37 -17.05
N PHE A 611 4.07 -2.33 -17.25
CA PHE A 611 4.92 -2.82 -16.15
C PHE A 611 5.84 -1.73 -15.62
N GLU A 612 6.49 -0.99 -16.53
CA GLU A 612 7.35 0.13 -16.18
C GLU A 612 6.56 1.29 -15.54
N THR A 613 5.35 1.56 -16.06
CA THR A 613 4.46 2.60 -15.50
C THR A 613 4.08 2.29 -14.06
N GLU A 614 3.71 1.05 -13.75
CA GLU A 614 3.34 0.65 -12.39
C GLU A 614 4.52 0.68 -11.42
N GLU A 615 5.68 0.21 -11.85
CA GLU A 615 6.89 0.22 -11.03
C GLU A 615 7.27 1.66 -10.66
N TRP A 616 7.22 2.57 -11.63
CA TRP A 616 7.48 3.99 -11.41
C TRP A 616 6.49 4.59 -10.40
N LEU A 617 5.19 4.38 -10.60
CA LEU A 617 4.15 4.93 -9.72
C LEU A 617 4.27 4.42 -8.27
N LYS A 618 4.62 3.15 -8.08
CA LYS A 618 4.84 2.56 -6.74
C LYS A 618 6.07 3.14 -6.05
N ASN A 619 7.16 3.39 -6.79
CA ASN A 619 8.38 3.94 -6.24
C ASN A 619 8.25 5.42 -5.87
N GLU A 620 7.48 6.20 -6.63
CA GLU A 620 7.27 7.63 -6.38
C GLU A 620 6.24 7.93 -5.28
N ILE A 621 5.27 7.03 -5.08
CA ILE A 621 4.10 7.29 -4.23
C ILE A 621 4.13 6.43 -2.97
N ASP A 622 3.88 5.13 -3.11
CA ASP A 622 3.91 4.15 -2.02
C ASP A 622 4.09 2.76 -2.64
N THR A 623 5.03 1.96 -2.12
CA THR A 623 5.30 0.60 -2.61
C THR A 623 4.08 -0.32 -2.49
N GLU A 624 3.14 -0.01 -1.60
CA GLU A 624 1.88 -0.72 -1.39
C GLU A 624 0.71 -0.17 -2.24
N ALA A 625 0.92 0.91 -3.01
CA ALA A 625 -0.13 1.46 -3.86
C ALA A 625 -0.57 0.47 -4.96
N LYS A 626 -1.83 0.59 -5.37
CA LYS A 626 -2.43 -0.20 -6.46
C LYS A 626 -2.74 0.71 -7.64
N THR A 627 -2.54 0.20 -8.83
CA THR A 627 -2.54 0.97 -10.08
C THR A 627 -3.54 0.42 -11.08
N LEU A 628 -4.09 1.31 -11.90
CA LEU A 628 -4.75 1.01 -13.16
C LEU A 628 -4.01 1.82 -14.23
N ALA A 629 -3.31 1.17 -15.15
CA ALA A 629 -2.44 1.85 -16.11
C ALA A 629 -2.68 1.37 -17.55
N ILE A 630 -2.41 2.25 -18.51
CA ILE A 630 -2.40 1.91 -19.94
C ILE A 630 -0.99 1.87 -20.50
N GLY A 631 -0.77 0.98 -21.47
CA GLY A 631 0.45 0.95 -22.29
C GLY A 631 0.28 1.75 -23.59
N PRO A 632 1.25 1.63 -24.50
CA PRO A 632 1.23 2.31 -25.81
C PRO A 632 -0.04 2.06 -26.64
N ALA A 633 -0.66 0.88 -26.55
CA ALA A 633 -1.89 0.61 -27.29
C ALA A 633 -3.06 1.52 -26.85
N GLY A 634 -3.15 1.82 -25.56
CA GLY A 634 -4.13 2.76 -25.02
C GLY A 634 -3.84 4.19 -25.48
N GLU A 635 -2.57 4.61 -25.43
CA GLU A 635 -2.12 5.93 -25.90
C GLU A 635 -2.42 6.15 -27.39
N ASN A 636 -2.26 5.10 -28.20
CA ASN A 636 -2.54 5.10 -29.64
C ASN A 636 -4.02 4.84 -29.99
N LEU A 637 -4.91 4.80 -29.00
CA LEU A 637 -6.36 4.69 -29.17
C LEU A 637 -6.81 3.42 -29.91
N ILE A 638 -6.10 2.32 -29.74
CA ILE A 638 -6.48 1.03 -30.34
C ILE A 638 -7.77 0.54 -29.69
N ASP A 639 -8.79 0.24 -30.49
CA ASP A 639 -10.15 0.00 -29.99
C ASP A 639 -10.30 -1.29 -29.15
N PHE A 640 -9.26 -2.12 -29.10
CA PHE A 640 -9.12 -3.30 -28.22
C PHE A 640 -7.95 -3.17 -27.23
N ALA A 641 -7.59 -1.95 -26.85
CA ALA A 641 -6.61 -1.70 -25.78
C ALA A 641 -7.17 -1.95 -24.37
N CYS A 642 -6.30 -2.43 -23.48
CA CYS A 642 -6.59 -2.82 -22.10
C CYS A 642 -6.13 -1.78 -21.08
N ILE A 643 -6.62 -1.92 -19.85
CA ILE A 643 -6.03 -1.32 -18.66
C ILE A 643 -5.47 -2.45 -17.81
N GLY A 644 -4.19 -2.35 -17.43
CA GLY A 644 -3.51 -3.31 -16.58
C GLY A 644 -3.46 -2.90 -15.10
N SER A 645 -3.32 -3.90 -14.24
CA SER A 645 -3.12 -3.77 -12.80
C SER A 645 -2.22 -4.88 -12.27
N GLU A 646 -1.29 -4.53 -11.38
CA GLU A 646 -0.43 -5.50 -10.70
C GLU A 646 0.29 -6.44 -11.67
N SER A 647 0.84 -5.83 -12.73
CA SER A 647 1.45 -6.43 -13.92
C SER A 647 0.45 -7.20 -14.79
N TYR A 648 -0.14 -8.30 -14.32
CA TYR A 648 -0.79 -9.28 -15.21
C TYR A 648 -2.33 -9.31 -15.11
N ARG A 649 -2.97 -8.45 -14.31
CA ARG A 649 -4.43 -8.36 -14.29
C ARG A 649 -4.88 -7.36 -15.34
N GLN A 650 -5.92 -7.68 -16.10
CA GLN A 650 -6.38 -6.84 -17.21
C GLN A 650 -7.89 -6.56 -17.15
N MET A 651 -8.27 -5.31 -17.41
CA MET A 651 -9.59 -4.94 -17.93
C MET A 651 -9.55 -5.13 -19.44
N GLY A 652 -9.70 -6.38 -19.87
CA GLY A 652 -9.27 -6.81 -21.21
C GLY A 652 -10.10 -6.31 -22.38
N ARG A 653 -11.44 -6.30 -22.26
CA ARG A 653 -12.31 -6.24 -23.46
C ARG A 653 -13.09 -4.94 -23.55
N GLY A 654 -13.41 -4.53 -24.78
CA GLY A 654 -14.24 -3.36 -25.09
C GLY A 654 -13.48 -2.03 -25.21
N GLY A 655 -12.14 -2.05 -25.17
CA GLY A 655 -11.32 -0.87 -25.43
C GLY A 655 -11.17 0.10 -24.26
N ALA A 656 -11.12 -0.43 -23.03
CA ALA A 656 -10.93 0.35 -21.81
C ALA A 656 -9.65 1.21 -21.85
N GLY A 657 -8.57 0.68 -22.43
CA GLY A 657 -7.30 1.40 -22.56
C GLY A 657 -7.38 2.61 -23.49
N ALA A 658 -8.11 2.49 -24.61
CA ALA A 658 -8.32 3.59 -25.54
C ALA A 658 -9.16 4.72 -24.93
N LEU A 659 -10.07 4.40 -24.00
CA LEU A 659 -10.82 5.41 -23.26
C LEU A 659 -9.90 6.24 -22.37
N PHE A 660 -8.99 5.61 -21.63
CA PHE A 660 -7.96 6.29 -20.85
C PHE A 660 -7.08 7.18 -21.74
N GLY A 661 -6.58 6.62 -22.86
CA GLY A 661 -5.77 7.37 -23.83
C GLY A 661 -6.51 8.57 -24.43
N SER A 662 -7.78 8.40 -24.82
CA SER A 662 -8.59 9.47 -25.44
C SER A 662 -8.74 10.69 -24.52
N LYS A 663 -8.71 10.44 -23.20
CA LYS A 663 -8.82 11.42 -22.13
C LYS A 663 -7.47 11.96 -21.65
N ASN A 664 -6.37 11.52 -22.26
CA ASN A 664 -4.99 11.79 -21.82
C ASN A 664 -4.72 11.33 -20.37
N LEU A 665 -5.37 10.24 -19.93
CA LEU A 665 -5.16 9.65 -18.61
C LEU A 665 -4.26 8.42 -18.73
N LYS A 666 -3.02 8.51 -18.24
CA LYS A 666 -2.05 7.40 -18.26
C LYS A 666 -2.35 6.33 -17.22
N ALA A 667 -2.73 6.76 -16.01
CA ALA A 667 -2.97 5.85 -14.91
C ALA A 667 -3.87 6.43 -13.82
N ILE A 668 -4.37 5.54 -12.96
CA ILE A 668 -4.90 5.86 -11.64
C ILE A 668 -4.05 5.10 -10.63
N VAL A 669 -3.56 5.76 -9.59
CA VAL A 669 -2.82 5.16 -8.49
C VAL A 669 -3.54 5.45 -7.18
N CYS A 670 -3.76 4.40 -6.40
CA CYS A 670 -4.56 4.46 -5.19
C CYS A 670 -3.82 3.85 -4.00
N ARG A 671 -3.85 4.55 -2.88
CA ARG A 671 -3.42 4.09 -1.57
C ARG A 671 -4.48 4.44 -0.52
N GLY A 672 -5.06 3.40 0.08
CA GLY A 672 -6.11 3.48 1.08
C GLY A 672 -5.71 2.76 2.36
N THR A 673 -5.86 3.43 3.51
CA THR A 673 -5.49 2.87 4.82
C THR A 673 -6.67 2.71 5.78
N GLY A 674 -7.89 2.98 5.31
CA GLY A 674 -9.13 2.73 6.04
C GLY A 674 -9.57 1.27 6.01
N GLY A 675 -10.83 1.04 6.39
CA GLY A 675 -11.45 -0.29 6.39
C GLY A 675 -12.95 -0.21 6.10
N VAL A 676 -13.50 -1.28 5.53
CA VAL A 676 -14.93 -1.40 5.24
C VAL A 676 -15.67 -1.86 6.48
N GLN A 677 -16.71 -1.11 6.87
CA GLN A 677 -17.51 -1.41 8.06
C GLN A 677 -18.63 -2.40 7.71
N VAL A 678 -18.93 -3.32 8.61
CA VAL A 678 -20.09 -4.22 8.54
C VAL A 678 -20.95 -4.04 9.79
N ASN A 679 -22.23 -4.39 9.71
CA ASN A 679 -23.19 -4.16 10.81
C ASN A 679 -22.79 -4.86 12.11
N GLU A 680 -22.51 -6.16 12.02
CA GLU A 680 -22.06 -6.96 13.17
C GLU A 680 -21.06 -8.00 12.67
N ILE A 681 -19.80 -7.87 13.09
CA ILE A 681 -18.69 -8.64 12.51
C ILE A 681 -18.75 -10.13 12.84
N GLY A 682 -19.25 -10.53 14.01
CA GLY A 682 -19.30 -11.93 14.43
C GLY A 682 -20.22 -12.75 13.53
N SER A 683 -21.46 -12.31 13.37
CA SER A 683 -22.47 -12.95 12.52
C SER A 683 -22.20 -12.79 11.03
N PHE A 684 -21.51 -11.71 10.61
CA PHE A 684 -21.02 -11.58 9.24
C PHE A 684 -19.90 -12.60 8.95
N TYR A 685 -18.93 -12.73 9.86
CA TYR A 685 -17.84 -13.70 9.75
C TYR A 685 -18.35 -15.14 9.73
N GLU A 686 -19.27 -15.49 10.63
CA GLU A 686 -19.89 -16.83 10.66
C GLU A 686 -20.48 -17.20 9.29
N LYS A 687 -21.21 -16.26 8.67
CA LYS A 687 -21.83 -16.49 7.37
C LYS A 687 -20.82 -16.55 6.21
N VAL A 688 -19.76 -15.76 6.29
CA VAL A 688 -18.61 -15.85 5.38
C VAL A 688 -17.93 -17.21 5.48
N ALA A 689 -17.66 -17.70 6.69
CA ALA A 689 -17.05 -19.01 6.92
C ALA A 689 -17.94 -20.15 6.40
N GLU A 690 -19.23 -20.12 6.75
CA GLU A 690 -20.24 -21.10 6.31
C GLU A 690 -20.24 -21.26 4.78
N HIS A 691 -20.35 -20.15 4.03
CA HIS A 691 -20.38 -20.20 2.57
C HIS A 691 -19.01 -20.46 1.94
N THR A 692 -17.92 -20.07 2.61
CA THR A 692 -16.57 -20.40 2.13
C THR A 692 -16.34 -21.91 2.16
N GLU A 693 -16.66 -22.56 3.28
CA GLU A 693 -16.47 -24.00 3.45
C GLU A 693 -17.55 -24.82 2.72
N GLY A 694 -18.81 -24.42 2.84
CA GLY A 694 -19.95 -25.20 2.34
C GLY A 694 -20.30 -24.97 0.86
N ASN A 695 -19.84 -23.88 0.25
CA ASN A 695 -20.24 -23.53 -1.12
C ASN A 695 -19.10 -23.12 -2.05
N LEU A 696 -18.06 -22.44 -1.56
CA LEU A 696 -16.93 -22.03 -2.40
C LEU A 696 -15.88 -23.13 -2.54
N LEU A 697 -15.38 -23.67 -1.43
CA LEU A 697 -14.28 -24.64 -1.44
C LEU A 697 -14.78 -26.09 -1.62
N THR A 698 -15.68 -26.27 -2.58
CA THR A 698 -16.24 -27.57 -2.99
C THR A 698 -15.62 -28.04 -4.30
N ASP A 699 -15.72 -29.33 -4.60
CA ASP A 699 -15.16 -29.93 -5.83
C ASP A 699 -15.63 -29.21 -7.11
N ASP A 700 -16.86 -28.68 -7.11
CA ASP A 700 -17.46 -27.91 -8.21
C ASP A 700 -16.67 -26.64 -8.59
N ASN A 701 -15.90 -26.06 -7.67
CA ASN A 701 -15.10 -24.84 -7.91
C ASN A 701 -13.59 -25.07 -7.81
N MET A 702 -13.16 -26.14 -7.13
CA MET A 702 -11.74 -26.36 -6.81
C MET A 702 -10.85 -26.63 -8.02
N TRP A 703 -11.44 -26.97 -9.17
CA TRP A 703 -10.74 -27.04 -10.46
C TRP A 703 -10.00 -25.74 -10.81
N ALA A 704 -10.57 -24.57 -10.42
CA ALA A 704 -9.96 -23.27 -10.67
C ALA A 704 -8.64 -23.10 -9.89
N LYS A 705 -8.52 -23.77 -8.74
CA LYS A 705 -7.29 -23.80 -7.94
C LYS A 705 -6.30 -24.83 -8.44
N THR A 706 -6.74 -26.04 -8.79
CA THR A 706 -5.84 -27.12 -9.19
C THR A 706 -5.19 -26.80 -10.53
N HIS A 707 -5.97 -26.82 -11.61
CA HIS A 707 -5.48 -26.65 -12.98
C HIS A 707 -5.69 -25.24 -13.53
N GLY A 708 -6.62 -24.46 -12.96
CA GLY A 708 -7.00 -23.16 -13.50
C GLY A 708 -7.73 -23.26 -14.83
N THR A 709 -7.86 -22.15 -15.55
CA THR A 709 -8.54 -22.18 -16.87
C THR A 709 -7.86 -23.05 -17.93
N PRO A 710 -6.53 -23.31 -17.95
CA PRO A 710 -5.90 -24.15 -18.96
C PRO A 710 -6.50 -25.56 -19.14
N LEU A 711 -7.20 -26.11 -18.15
CA LEU A 711 -7.92 -27.39 -18.29
C LEU A 711 -8.94 -27.37 -19.43
N LEU A 712 -9.48 -26.18 -19.74
CA LEU A 712 -10.48 -25.99 -20.79
C LEU A 712 -9.91 -26.26 -22.20
N VAL A 713 -8.58 -26.29 -22.37
CA VAL A 713 -7.95 -26.67 -23.66
C VAL A 713 -8.41 -28.05 -24.09
N ASP A 714 -8.27 -29.05 -23.22
CA ASP A 714 -8.66 -30.42 -23.55
C ASP A 714 -10.19 -30.58 -23.58
N VAL A 715 -10.90 -30.01 -22.61
CA VAL A 715 -12.38 -30.07 -22.55
C VAL A 715 -13.01 -29.55 -23.85
N THR A 716 -12.62 -28.35 -24.28
CA THR A 716 -13.21 -27.76 -25.49
C THR A 716 -12.79 -28.47 -26.77
N ASN A 717 -11.60 -29.08 -26.77
CA ASN A 717 -11.13 -29.87 -27.89
C ASN A 717 -11.90 -31.20 -28.01
N GLU A 718 -12.13 -31.89 -26.90
CA GLU A 718 -12.95 -33.11 -26.87
C GLU A 718 -14.40 -32.84 -27.28
N MET A 719 -14.94 -31.69 -26.86
CA MET A 719 -16.25 -31.20 -27.28
C MET A 719 -16.30 -30.78 -28.76
N GLY A 720 -15.16 -30.63 -29.45
CA GLY A 720 -15.12 -30.24 -30.86
C GLY A 720 -15.42 -28.77 -31.12
N ILE A 721 -15.18 -27.91 -30.13
CA ILE A 721 -15.48 -26.47 -30.18
C ILE A 721 -14.27 -25.61 -29.81
N HIS A 722 -13.05 -26.16 -29.86
CA HIS A 722 -11.79 -25.47 -29.58
C HIS A 722 -11.30 -24.72 -30.83
N PRO A 723 -11.38 -23.38 -30.87
CA PRO A 723 -11.03 -22.61 -32.05
C PRO A 723 -9.62 -22.88 -32.52
N THR A 724 -9.51 -23.39 -33.74
CA THR A 724 -8.25 -23.72 -34.37
C THR A 724 -8.23 -23.15 -35.78
N ARG A 725 -7.13 -22.50 -36.16
CA ARG A 725 -6.93 -21.87 -37.48
C ARG A 725 -8.05 -20.90 -37.88
N ASN A 726 -8.17 -19.77 -37.19
CA ASN A 726 -9.22 -18.76 -37.36
C ASN A 726 -10.64 -19.35 -37.40
N PHE A 727 -11.01 -20.11 -36.35
CA PHE A 727 -12.31 -20.78 -36.25
C PHE A 727 -12.65 -21.63 -37.50
N THR A 728 -11.67 -22.26 -38.13
CA THR A 728 -11.91 -23.16 -39.26
C THR A 728 -12.10 -24.60 -38.78
N LYS A 729 -11.38 -24.97 -37.73
CA LYS A 729 -11.45 -26.29 -37.07
C LYS A 729 -11.87 -26.12 -35.61
N GLY A 730 -12.53 -27.14 -35.08
CA GLY A 730 -12.99 -27.20 -33.68
C GLY A 730 -12.07 -28.06 -32.79
N VAL A 731 -10.96 -28.54 -33.35
CA VAL A 731 -9.98 -29.41 -32.70
C VAL A 731 -8.56 -29.04 -33.14
N SER A 732 -7.60 -29.15 -32.23
CA SER A 732 -6.17 -28.97 -32.44
C SER A 732 -5.40 -30.26 -32.14
N GLU A 733 -4.56 -30.68 -33.08
CA GLU A 733 -3.61 -31.80 -32.92
C GLU A 733 -2.39 -31.42 -32.06
N GLY A 734 -2.15 -30.11 -31.84
CA GLY A 734 -1.03 -29.60 -31.05
C GLY A 734 -1.39 -29.22 -29.61
N ARG A 735 -2.63 -29.50 -29.18
CA ARG A 735 -3.17 -29.04 -27.88
C ARG A 735 -2.37 -29.47 -26.66
N GLN A 736 -1.73 -30.64 -26.71
CA GLN A 736 -0.90 -31.20 -25.63
C GLN A 736 0.29 -30.29 -25.28
N ASN A 737 0.68 -29.39 -26.18
CA ASN A 737 1.74 -28.42 -25.91
C ASN A 737 1.23 -27.17 -25.19
N LEU A 738 -0.10 -27.02 -25.04
CA LEU A 738 -0.76 -25.81 -24.52
C LEU A 738 -1.77 -26.11 -23.41
N ASN A 739 -2.00 -27.37 -23.07
CA ASN A 739 -3.03 -27.77 -22.10
C ASN A 739 -2.56 -27.59 -20.65
N ALA A 740 -3.37 -28.06 -19.69
CA ALA A 740 -3.06 -27.96 -18.27
C ALA A 740 -1.72 -28.61 -17.90
N ASP A 741 -1.42 -29.80 -18.44
CA ASP A 741 -0.15 -30.50 -18.17
C ASP A 741 1.05 -29.65 -18.63
N ALA A 742 0.98 -29.06 -19.82
CA ALA A 742 2.03 -28.19 -20.34
C ALA A 742 2.24 -26.93 -19.47
N ILE A 743 1.17 -26.37 -18.89
CA ILE A 743 1.24 -25.26 -17.94
C ILE A 743 1.85 -25.69 -16.61
N ASP A 744 1.45 -26.85 -16.09
CA ASP A 744 1.94 -27.39 -14.83
C ASP A 744 3.45 -27.66 -14.89
N ASP A 745 3.98 -28.10 -16.04
CA ASP A 745 5.41 -28.31 -16.28
C ASP A 745 6.27 -27.03 -16.14
N VAL A 746 5.69 -25.85 -16.38
CA VAL A 746 6.39 -24.55 -16.33
C VAL A 746 5.92 -23.66 -15.18
N LYS A 747 5.00 -24.15 -14.35
CA LYS A 747 4.43 -23.42 -13.21
C LYS A 747 5.44 -23.32 -12.08
N ILE A 748 5.58 -22.11 -11.53
CA ILE A 748 6.48 -21.79 -10.42
C ILE A 748 5.75 -21.26 -9.19
N GLY A 749 4.43 -21.04 -9.26
CA GLY A 749 3.61 -20.65 -8.11
C GLY A 749 2.16 -20.36 -8.48
N ASP A 750 1.35 -20.11 -7.45
CA ASP A 750 -0.03 -19.63 -7.58
C ASP A 750 -0.16 -18.23 -6.96
N ARG A 751 -1.04 -17.41 -7.52
CA ARG A 751 -1.36 -16.07 -7.02
C ARG A 751 -2.87 -15.89 -6.84
N SER A 752 -3.26 -15.34 -5.71
CA SER A 752 -4.64 -14.96 -5.43
C SER A 752 -4.90 -13.47 -5.65
N CYS A 753 -6.16 -13.14 -5.96
CA CYS A 753 -6.68 -11.80 -5.77
C CYS A 753 -6.93 -11.56 -4.27
N ALA A 754 -7.11 -10.30 -3.86
CA ALA A 754 -7.43 -9.97 -2.47
C ALA A 754 -8.67 -10.74 -1.96
N SER A 755 -8.59 -11.23 -0.72
CA SER A 755 -9.63 -12.04 -0.07
C SER A 755 -10.04 -13.33 -0.81
N CYS A 756 -9.24 -13.84 -1.77
CA CYS A 756 -9.61 -15.05 -2.54
C CYS A 756 -8.85 -16.30 -2.03
N PRO A 757 -9.55 -17.32 -1.49
CA PRO A 757 -8.92 -18.57 -1.05
C PRO A 757 -8.64 -19.56 -2.18
N MET A 758 -9.19 -19.35 -3.39
CA MET A 758 -8.98 -20.24 -4.54
C MET A 758 -7.60 -20.10 -5.17
N GLY A 759 -7.07 -18.88 -5.34
CA GLY A 759 -5.74 -18.66 -5.92
C GLY A 759 -5.57 -19.21 -7.34
N CYS A 760 -6.46 -18.83 -8.28
CA CYS A 760 -6.48 -19.41 -9.63
C CYS A 760 -5.30 -19.02 -10.52
N GLY A 761 -4.63 -17.88 -10.26
CA GLY A 761 -3.60 -17.34 -11.14
C GLY A 761 -2.34 -18.19 -11.13
N LYS A 762 -1.95 -18.73 -12.30
CA LYS A 762 -0.75 -19.56 -12.45
C LYS A 762 0.44 -18.69 -12.77
N PHE A 763 1.48 -18.69 -11.94
CA PHE A 763 2.72 -17.99 -12.29
C PHE A 763 3.64 -18.98 -13.01
N THR A 764 3.98 -18.69 -14.26
CA THR A 764 4.74 -19.59 -15.14
C THR A 764 6.06 -18.97 -15.58
N SER A 765 7.05 -19.82 -15.85
CA SER A 765 8.38 -19.38 -16.27
C SER A 765 9.04 -20.37 -17.21
N ILE A 766 9.36 -19.94 -18.43
CA ILE A 766 10.11 -20.72 -19.43
C ILE A 766 11.17 -19.84 -20.10
N ASN A 767 12.43 -20.30 -20.13
CA ASN A 767 13.54 -19.61 -20.81
C ASN A 767 13.65 -18.09 -20.52
N GLY A 768 13.37 -17.69 -19.28
CA GLY A 768 13.42 -16.29 -18.83
C GLY A 768 12.13 -15.48 -19.07
N THR A 769 11.17 -16.00 -19.84
CA THR A 769 9.83 -15.41 -19.99
C THR A 769 8.98 -15.77 -18.78
N LYS A 770 8.47 -14.75 -18.07
CA LYS A 770 7.60 -14.91 -16.90
C LYS A 770 6.28 -14.18 -17.10
N VAL A 771 5.19 -14.86 -16.79
CA VAL A 771 3.81 -14.30 -16.83
C VAL A 771 2.94 -14.90 -15.72
N GLU A 772 1.86 -14.21 -15.40
CA GLU A 772 0.70 -14.86 -14.77
C GLU A 772 -0.25 -15.34 -15.89
N GLY A 773 -0.66 -16.61 -15.84
CA GLY A 773 -1.26 -17.34 -16.95
C GLY A 773 -0.20 -18.12 -17.75
N PRO A 774 -0.36 -18.27 -19.07
CA PRO A 774 -1.48 -17.77 -19.86
C PRO A 774 -2.82 -18.43 -19.50
N GLU A 775 -3.90 -17.65 -19.53
CA GLU A 775 -5.26 -18.18 -19.34
C GLU A 775 -5.74 -18.90 -20.61
N TYR A 776 -6.77 -19.75 -20.50
CA TYR A 776 -7.36 -20.52 -21.60
C TYR A 776 -7.62 -19.71 -22.87
N GLU A 777 -8.23 -18.53 -22.71
CA GLU A 777 -8.55 -17.63 -23.83
C GLU A 777 -7.28 -17.21 -24.60
N THR A 778 -6.19 -16.94 -23.89
CA THR A 778 -4.89 -16.61 -24.48
C THR A 778 -4.25 -17.85 -25.14
N LEU A 779 -4.29 -19.01 -24.46
CA LEU A 779 -3.75 -20.28 -24.98
C LEU A 779 -4.44 -20.69 -26.29
N CYS A 780 -5.74 -20.47 -26.39
CA CYS A 780 -6.48 -20.81 -27.58
C CYS A 780 -6.32 -19.73 -28.67
N LEU A 781 -6.70 -18.47 -28.40
CA LEU A 781 -6.78 -17.45 -29.44
C LEU A 781 -5.41 -16.95 -29.91
N GLY A 782 -4.42 -16.91 -29.01
CA GLY A 782 -3.02 -16.64 -29.34
C GLY A 782 -2.19 -17.89 -29.67
N GLY A 783 -2.75 -19.09 -29.46
CA GLY A 783 -2.11 -20.37 -29.74
C GLY A 783 -2.77 -21.11 -30.89
N SER A 784 -3.63 -22.08 -30.59
CA SER A 784 -4.27 -22.98 -31.57
C SER A 784 -5.05 -22.26 -32.68
N ASN A 785 -5.71 -21.14 -32.39
CA ASN A 785 -6.41 -20.34 -33.40
C ASN A 785 -5.46 -19.74 -34.44
N CYS A 786 -4.18 -19.53 -34.09
CA CYS A 786 -3.11 -19.09 -34.98
C CYS A 786 -2.17 -20.24 -35.40
N GLU A 787 -2.48 -21.49 -35.00
CA GLU A 787 -1.62 -22.68 -35.09
C GLU A 787 -0.22 -22.51 -34.44
N ILE A 788 -0.12 -21.63 -33.45
CA ILE A 788 1.06 -21.46 -32.61
C ILE A 788 0.98 -22.47 -31.46
N ASN A 789 1.52 -23.67 -31.68
CA ASN A 789 1.51 -24.76 -30.69
C ASN A 789 2.80 -24.83 -29.86
N ASP A 790 3.44 -23.68 -29.64
CA ASP A 790 4.66 -23.51 -28.84
C ASP A 790 4.36 -22.65 -27.62
N LEU A 791 4.43 -23.24 -26.42
CA LEU A 791 4.05 -22.58 -25.17
C LEU A 791 4.91 -21.36 -24.87
N GLU A 792 6.21 -21.40 -25.15
CA GLU A 792 7.10 -20.26 -24.95
C GLU A 792 6.67 -19.05 -25.79
N THR A 793 6.33 -19.27 -27.06
CA THR A 793 5.82 -18.21 -27.95
C THR A 793 4.50 -17.65 -27.43
N VAL A 794 3.57 -18.49 -26.97
CA VAL A 794 2.29 -18.02 -26.39
C VAL A 794 2.51 -17.24 -25.09
N MET A 795 3.46 -17.65 -24.24
CA MET A 795 3.85 -16.89 -23.04
C MET A 795 4.45 -15.52 -23.39
N LYS A 796 5.29 -15.44 -24.43
CA LYS A 796 5.81 -14.15 -24.93
C LYS A 796 4.70 -13.27 -25.49
N PHE A 797 3.75 -13.85 -26.23
CA PHE A 797 2.56 -13.16 -26.72
C PHE A 797 1.73 -12.57 -25.56
N ASN A 798 1.45 -13.37 -24.53
CA ASN A 798 0.74 -12.92 -23.33
C ASN A 798 1.48 -11.75 -22.67
N ARG A 799 2.80 -11.88 -22.47
CA ARG A 799 3.63 -10.85 -21.84
C ARG A 799 3.60 -9.53 -22.61
N LEU A 800 3.74 -9.59 -23.93
CA LEU A 800 3.76 -8.41 -24.79
C LEU A 800 2.39 -7.74 -24.82
N CYS A 801 1.30 -8.51 -24.91
CA CYS A 801 -0.05 -7.95 -24.83
C CYS A 801 -0.30 -7.28 -23.48
N ASP A 802 0.11 -7.91 -22.37
CA ASP A 802 -0.05 -7.33 -21.03
C ASP A 802 0.71 -6.03 -20.85
N ASP A 803 1.93 -5.92 -21.38
CA ASP A 803 2.78 -4.74 -21.20
C ASP A 803 2.39 -3.60 -22.17
N TYR A 804 2.11 -3.93 -23.44
CA TYR A 804 1.64 -2.94 -24.41
C TYR A 804 0.19 -2.50 -24.15
N GLY A 805 -0.58 -3.29 -23.41
CA GLY A 805 -1.98 -3.05 -23.09
C GLY A 805 -2.94 -3.44 -24.23
N LEU A 806 -2.83 -4.66 -24.76
CA LEU A 806 -3.69 -5.21 -25.81
C LEU A 806 -4.52 -6.39 -25.29
N ASP A 807 -5.75 -6.53 -25.78
CA ASP A 807 -6.60 -7.70 -25.51
C ASP A 807 -6.03 -8.92 -26.22
N THR A 808 -5.60 -9.95 -25.47
CA THR A 808 -5.03 -11.17 -26.06
C THR A 808 -6.04 -11.88 -26.96
N MET A 809 -7.33 -11.81 -26.64
CA MET A 809 -8.39 -12.46 -27.40
C MET A 809 -8.57 -11.80 -28.76
N SER A 810 -8.72 -10.48 -28.76
CA SER A 810 -8.91 -9.70 -29.98
C SER A 810 -7.64 -9.73 -30.83
N THR A 811 -6.46 -9.58 -30.22
CA THR A 811 -5.16 -9.60 -30.93
C THR A 811 -4.93 -10.94 -31.62
N GLY A 812 -5.17 -12.07 -30.92
CA GLY A 812 -5.06 -13.40 -31.51
C GLY A 812 -6.06 -13.65 -32.64
N ASN A 813 -7.33 -13.24 -32.47
CA ASN A 813 -8.34 -13.31 -33.53
C ASN A 813 -7.93 -12.51 -34.79
N ILE A 814 -7.46 -11.28 -34.61
CA ILE A 814 -7.09 -10.37 -35.70
C ILE A 814 -5.89 -10.92 -36.47
N ILE A 815 -4.88 -11.43 -35.77
CA ILE A 815 -3.71 -12.03 -36.43
C ILE A 815 -4.11 -13.33 -37.15
N GLY A 816 -4.95 -14.17 -36.55
CA GLY A 816 -5.50 -15.36 -37.21
C GLY A 816 -6.31 -15.03 -38.47
N LEU A 817 -7.10 -13.95 -38.44
CA LEU A 817 -7.80 -13.44 -39.62
C LEU A 817 -6.81 -12.96 -40.70
N ALA A 818 -5.73 -12.28 -40.32
CA ALA A 818 -4.70 -11.84 -41.26
C ALA A 818 -3.99 -13.01 -41.94
N MET A 819 -3.74 -14.10 -41.20
CA MET A 819 -3.22 -15.36 -41.76
C MET A 819 -4.21 -15.97 -42.77
N ASP A 820 -5.51 -16.01 -42.46
CA ASP A 820 -6.57 -16.53 -43.35
C ASP A 820 -6.72 -15.68 -44.62
N ILE A 821 -6.68 -14.35 -44.51
CA ILE A 821 -6.71 -13.41 -45.65
C ILE A 821 -5.48 -13.62 -46.56
N THR A 822 -4.30 -13.85 -45.97
CA THR A 822 -3.05 -14.11 -46.68
C THR A 822 -3.10 -15.42 -47.45
N GLU A 823 -3.51 -16.51 -46.81
CA GLU A 823 -3.63 -17.81 -47.48
C GLU A 823 -4.72 -17.83 -48.57
N SER A 824 -5.79 -17.07 -48.35
CA SER A 824 -6.87 -16.88 -49.33
C SER A 824 -6.48 -15.96 -50.49
N LYS A 825 -5.26 -15.41 -50.48
CA LYS A 825 -4.71 -14.52 -51.52
C LYS A 825 -5.53 -13.24 -51.74
N LEU A 826 -6.25 -12.78 -50.71
CA LEU A 826 -7.01 -11.53 -50.74
C LEU A 826 -6.09 -10.32 -50.49
N HIS A 827 -5.12 -10.47 -49.58
CA HIS A 827 -4.04 -9.51 -49.32
C HIS A 827 -2.91 -10.22 -48.58
N ASP A 828 -1.65 -9.84 -48.80
CA ASP A 828 -0.49 -10.47 -48.14
C ASP A 828 -0.01 -9.61 -46.96
N TYR A 829 -0.25 -10.08 -45.73
CA TYR A 829 0.25 -9.44 -44.50
C TYR A 829 1.65 -9.89 -44.10
N GLY A 830 2.27 -10.79 -44.87
CA GLY A 830 3.58 -11.35 -44.57
C GLY A 830 3.58 -12.30 -43.38
N ILE A 831 2.44 -12.95 -43.08
CA ILE A 831 2.32 -13.92 -41.99
C ILE A 831 1.50 -15.14 -42.42
N LYS A 832 1.87 -16.31 -41.90
CA LYS A 832 1.20 -17.60 -42.14
C LYS A 832 0.85 -18.27 -40.81
N PHE A 833 -0.13 -19.17 -40.83
CA PHE A 833 -0.42 -20.01 -39.66
C PHE A 833 0.85 -20.76 -39.21
N GLY A 834 1.11 -20.77 -37.90
CA GLY A 834 2.31 -21.38 -37.31
C GLY A 834 3.59 -20.53 -37.35
N ASP A 835 3.58 -19.32 -37.91
CA ASP A 835 4.76 -18.45 -37.95
C ASP A 835 4.99 -17.73 -36.60
N THR A 836 5.88 -18.28 -35.77
CA THR A 836 6.12 -17.77 -34.41
C THR A 836 6.85 -16.42 -34.37
N LYS A 837 7.75 -16.16 -35.32
CA LYS A 837 8.59 -14.96 -35.28
C LYS A 837 7.80 -13.73 -35.69
N GLU A 838 7.14 -13.78 -36.85
CA GLU A 838 6.34 -12.66 -37.33
C GLU A 838 5.14 -12.42 -36.41
N PHE A 839 4.55 -13.49 -35.83
CA PHE A 839 3.48 -13.38 -34.84
C PHE A 839 3.84 -12.48 -33.66
N LEU A 840 5.03 -12.65 -33.07
CA LEU A 840 5.48 -11.81 -31.95
C LEU A 840 5.79 -10.37 -32.38
N THR A 841 6.39 -10.19 -33.57
CA THR A 841 6.70 -8.85 -34.11
C THR A 841 5.43 -8.03 -34.33
N LEU A 842 4.35 -8.64 -34.83
CA LEU A 842 3.10 -7.93 -35.09
C LEU A 842 2.46 -7.29 -33.85
N ILE A 843 2.71 -7.83 -32.65
CA ILE A 843 2.11 -7.29 -31.41
C ILE A 843 2.57 -5.85 -31.16
N GLU A 844 3.88 -5.61 -31.27
CA GLU A 844 4.46 -4.27 -31.14
C GLU A 844 4.00 -3.37 -32.29
N GLU A 845 4.00 -3.88 -33.53
CA GLU A 845 3.55 -3.09 -34.69
C GLU A 845 2.09 -2.66 -34.58
N ILE A 846 1.22 -3.53 -34.05
CA ILE A 846 -0.17 -3.21 -33.72
C ILE A 846 -0.19 -2.13 -32.64
N ALA A 847 0.42 -2.40 -31.48
CA ALA A 847 0.39 -1.53 -30.30
C ALA A 847 0.90 -0.10 -30.57
N THR A 848 1.92 0.03 -31.42
CA THR A 848 2.61 1.29 -31.71
C THR A 848 2.16 1.93 -33.03
N GLY A 849 1.49 1.17 -33.90
CA GLY A 849 1.21 1.60 -35.27
C GLY A 849 2.48 1.91 -36.08
N SER A 850 3.60 1.26 -35.77
CA SER A 850 4.91 1.57 -36.36
C SER A 850 5.04 1.19 -37.84
N THR A 851 4.21 0.28 -38.33
CA THR A 851 4.19 -0.18 -39.73
C THR A 851 2.81 -0.01 -40.37
N SER A 852 2.73 -0.07 -41.70
CA SER A 852 1.44 -0.06 -42.41
C SER A 852 0.57 -1.27 -42.08
N ARG A 853 1.18 -2.46 -41.96
CA ARG A 853 0.46 -3.68 -41.57
C ARG A 853 -0.04 -3.60 -40.12
N GLY A 854 0.77 -3.09 -39.19
CA GLY A 854 0.36 -2.86 -37.80
C GLY A 854 -0.86 -1.93 -37.70
N LYS A 855 -0.85 -0.81 -38.43
CA LYS A 855 -1.99 0.13 -38.50
C LYS A 855 -3.25 -0.52 -39.08
N ASP A 856 -3.12 -1.38 -40.08
CA ASP A 856 -4.25 -2.11 -40.65
C ASP A 856 -4.83 -3.10 -39.66
N LEU A 857 -3.99 -3.89 -38.99
CA LEU A 857 -4.44 -4.86 -37.99
C LEU A 857 -5.06 -4.17 -36.76
N ALA A 858 -4.59 -2.97 -36.40
CA ALA A 858 -5.18 -2.16 -35.33
C ALA A 858 -6.64 -1.71 -35.60
N LEU A 859 -7.17 -1.88 -36.82
CA LEU A 859 -8.57 -1.60 -37.14
C LEU A 859 -9.57 -2.58 -36.49
N GLY A 860 -9.10 -3.74 -36.03
CA GLY A 860 -9.97 -4.80 -35.53
C GLY A 860 -10.57 -5.69 -36.62
N ALA A 861 -11.12 -6.84 -36.25
CA ALA A 861 -11.45 -7.91 -37.19
C ALA A 861 -12.51 -7.52 -38.23
N GLN A 862 -13.58 -6.83 -37.84
CA GLN A 862 -14.65 -6.47 -38.77
C GLN A 862 -14.16 -5.49 -39.85
N LYS A 863 -13.54 -4.38 -39.44
CA LYS A 863 -13.05 -3.35 -40.36
C LYS A 863 -11.92 -3.88 -41.25
N LEU A 864 -11.02 -4.71 -40.68
CA LEU A 864 -9.98 -5.40 -41.43
C LEU A 864 -10.57 -6.31 -42.52
N ALA A 865 -11.60 -7.09 -42.16
CA ALA A 865 -12.28 -7.96 -43.11
C ALA A 865 -13.03 -7.18 -44.19
N GLU A 866 -13.75 -6.12 -43.84
CA GLU A 866 -14.45 -5.25 -44.79
C GLU A 866 -13.48 -4.63 -45.81
N LYS A 867 -12.30 -4.18 -45.35
CA LYS A 867 -11.25 -3.62 -46.21
C LYS A 867 -10.82 -4.56 -47.34
N HIS A 868 -10.87 -5.87 -47.11
CA HIS A 868 -10.39 -6.90 -48.03
C HIS A 868 -11.48 -7.84 -48.57
N ASN A 869 -12.76 -7.48 -48.42
CA ASN A 869 -13.91 -8.31 -48.79
C ASN A 869 -13.85 -9.73 -48.18
N ALA A 870 -13.43 -9.82 -46.93
CA ALA A 870 -13.21 -11.05 -46.16
C ALA A 870 -14.20 -11.20 -45.00
N GLN A 871 -15.39 -10.58 -45.07
CA GLN A 871 -16.38 -10.57 -43.98
C GLN A 871 -16.84 -11.98 -43.57
N ASP A 872 -16.81 -12.95 -44.49
CA ASP A 872 -17.13 -14.35 -44.22
C ASP A 872 -16.01 -15.12 -43.48
N LYS A 873 -14.90 -14.44 -43.15
CA LYS A 873 -13.74 -14.96 -42.42
C LYS A 873 -13.59 -14.41 -41.00
N ALA A 874 -14.20 -13.27 -40.68
CA ALA A 874 -14.10 -12.67 -39.36
C ALA A 874 -15.09 -13.31 -38.38
N ALA A 875 -14.61 -13.82 -37.25
CA ALA A 875 -15.43 -14.37 -36.16
C ALA A 875 -15.72 -13.28 -35.11
N HIS A 876 -16.95 -12.77 -35.06
CA HIS A 876 -17.33 -11.70 -34.13
C HIS A 876 -18.85 -11.62 -33.90
N SER A 877 -19.26 -10.84 -32.89
CA SER A 877 -20.63 -10.34 -32.69
C SER A 877 -20.55 -8.87 -32.24
N LYS A 878 -21.32 -8.00 -32.89
CA LYS A 878 -21.31 -6.53 -32.67
C LYS A 878 -19.89 -5.92 -32.69
N ASN A 879 -19.11 -6.24 -33.72
CA ASN A 879 -17.67 -5.89 -33.87
C ASN A 879 -16.71 -6.44 -32.79
N LEU A 880 -17.18 -7.14 -31.75
CA LEU A 880 -16.29 -7.73 -30.75
C LEU A 880 -15.88 -9.15 -31.18
N GLU A 881 -14.58 -9.41 -31.24
CA GLU A 881 -14.01 -10.69 -31.65
C GLU A 881 -14.50 -11.86 -30.78
N MET A 882 -14.59 -13.05 -31.37
CA MET A 882 -15.17 -14.22 -30.71
C MET A 882 -14.24 -14.76 -29.60
N PRO A 883 -14.76 -15.07 -28.39
CA PRO A 883 -14.04 -15.85 -27.39
C PRO A 883 -13.73 -17.28 -27.83
N ALA A 884 -12.88 -17.97 -27.06
CA ALA A 884 -12.31 -19.28 -27.36
C ALA A 884 -13.30 -20.46 -27.35
N TYR A 885 -14.61 -20.24 -27.47
CA TYR A 885 -15.58 -21.34 -27.54
C TYR A 885 -16.41 -21.18 -28.80
N ASP A 886 -16.28 -22.15 -29.72
CA ASP A 886 -16.99 -22.11 -31.00
C ASP A 886 -18.51 -22.29 -30.80
N PRO A 887 -19.34 -21.29 -31.14
CA PRO A 887 -20.78 -21.36 -30.91
C PRO A 887 -21.49 -22.41 -31.77
N ARG A 888 -20.84 -22.97 -32.80
CA ARG A 888 -21.46 -23.99 -33.67
C ARG A 888 -21.74 -25.30 -32.96
N GLY A 889 -21.06 -25.58 -31.84
CA GLY A 889 -21.32 -26.74 -30.99
C GLY A 889 -22.24 -26.48 -29.79
N ASN A 890 -22.73 -25.25 -29.57
CA ASN A 890 -23.61 -24.94 -28.44
C ASN A 890 -24.51 -23.73 -28.73
N TYR A 891 -25.82 -23.96 -28.86
CA TYR A 891 -26.80 -22.92 -29.17
C TYR A 891 -26.94 -21.87 -28.07
N GLY A 892 -26.76 -22.24 -26.80
CA GLY A 892 -26.77 -21.29 -25.69
C GLY A 892 -25.61 -20.30 -25.77
N MET A 893 -24.40 -20.77 -26.11
CA MET A 893 -23.23 -19.91 -26.31
C MET A 893 -23.47 -18.96 -27.49
N ALA A 894 -24.01 -19.46 -28.60
CA ALA A 894 -24.37 -18.65 -29.76
C ALA A 894 -25.35 -17.51 -29.41
N LEU A 895 -26.46 -17.83 -28.72
CA LEU A 895 -27.44 -16.84 -28.28
C LEU A 895 -26.84 -15.87 -27.26
N GLY A 896 -26.01 -16.35 -26.34
CA GLY A 896 -25.30 -15.54 -25.36
C GLY A 896 -24.39 -14.49 -26.01
N TYR A 897 -23.60 -14.87 -27.01
CA TYR A 897 -22.75 -13.95 -27.77
C TYR A 897 -23.55 -12.94 -28.59
N ALA A 898 -24.64 -13.38 -29.20
CA ALA A 898 -25.50 -12.55 -29.99
C ALA A 898 -26.22 -11.48 -29.15
N THR A 899 -26.69 -11.84 -27.96
CA THR A 899 -27.57 -11.00 -27.12
C THR A 899 -26.85 -10.27 -25.98
N SER A 900 -25.57 -10.57 -25.77
CA SER A 900 -24.67 -9.82 -24.89
C SER A 900 -24.71 -8.32 -25.21
N GLU A 901 -24.73 -7.51 -24.16
CA GLU A 901 -24.78 -6.06 -24.26
C GLU A 901 -23.51 -5.47 -24.88
N ARG A 902 -22.37 -6.17 -24.73
CA ARG A 902 -21.05 -5.71 -25.17
C ARG A 902 -20.52 -6.38 -26.43
N GLY A 903 -21.31 -7.22 -27.10
CA GLY A 903 -20.86 -8.10 -28.19
C GLY A 903 -20.36 -9.47 -27.72
N ALA A 904 -19.67 -10.23 -28.59
CA ALA A 904 -19.31 -11.63 -28.35
C ALA A 904 -18.53 -11.83 -27.03
N CYS A 905 -19.18 -12.36 -25.99
CA CYS A 905 -18.52 -12.62 -24.71
C CYS A 905 -19.15 -13.76 -23.90
N HIS A 906 -18.31 -14.68 -23.42
CA HIS A 906 -18.72 -15.87 -22.68
C HIS A 906 -19.12 -15.59 -21.21
N LEU A 907 -18.60 -14.51 -20.60
CA LEU A 907 -18.87 -14.18 -19.19
C LEU A 907 -20.30 -13.68 -18.91
N ARG A 908 -21.11 -13.42 -19.94
CA ARG A 908 -22.51 -13.00 -19.76
C ARG A 908 -23.46 -14.17 -19.63
N SER A 909 -23.12 -15.27 -20.27
CA SER A 909 -23.86 -16.52 -20.17
C SER A 909 -22.94 -17.65 -20.60
N PHE A 910 -22.61 -18.52 -19.66
CA PHE A 910 -21.70 -19.63 -19.87
C PHE A 910 -22.47 -20.96 -19.82
N THR A 911 -23.11 -21.32 -20.93
CA THR A 911 -23.94 -22.54 -21.05
C THR A 911 -23.15 -23.73 -21.57
N LEU A 912 -21.81 -23.69 -21.44
CA LEU A 912 -20.93 -24.71 -22.01
C LEU A 912 -21.23 -26.10 -21.46
N PHE A 913 -21.51 -26.19 -20.16
CA PHE A 913 -21.70 -27.45 -19.42
C PHE A 913 -23.17 -27.88 -19.27
N GLU A 914 -24.09 -27.24 -19.98
CA GLU A 914 -25.50 -27.66 -19.99
C GLU A 914 -25.68 -28.98 -20.76
N GLU A 915 -26.48 -29.91 -20.24
CA GLU A 915 -26.60 -31.29 -20.76
C GLU A 915 -27.13 -31.36 -22.22
N GLU A 916 -27.90 -30.36 -22.66
CA GLU A 916 -28.65 -30.38 -23.91
C GLU A 916 -28.31 -29.16 -24.80
N PRO A 917 -27.09 -29.09 -25.36
CA PRO A 917 -26.51 -27.88 -25.97
C PRO A 917 -27.22 -27.38 -27.24
N PHE A 918 -28.18 -28.14 -27.76
CA PHE A 918 -28.93 -27.81 -28.98
C PHE A 918 -30.44 -27.65 -28.76
N LYS A 919 -30.92 -27.77 -27.51
CA LYS A 919 -32.34 -27.60 -27.21
C LYS A 919 -32.72 -26.13 -27.07
N VAL A 920 -33.54 -25.65 -28.01
CA VAL A 920 -33.96 -24.24 -28.15
C VAL A 920 -34.51 -23.65 -26.84
N LYS A 921 -35.45 -24.31 -26.17
CA LYS A 921 -36.15 -23.71 -25.01
C LYS A 921 -35.27 -23.66 -23.76
N GLU A 922 -34.62 -24.76 -23.48
CA GLU A 922 -33.75 -24.98 -22.32
C GLU A 922 -32.55 -24.03 -22.38
N MET A 923 -31.85 -24.00 -23.52
CA MET A 923 -30.71 -23.09 -23.72
C MET A 923 -31.14 -21.62 -23.67
N THR A 924 -32.29 -21.26 -24.24
CA THR A 924 -32.77 -19.86 -24.17
C THR A 924 -33.04 -19.42 -22.74
N ARG A 925 -33.65 -20.29 -21.93
CA ARG A 925 -33.91 -20.01 -20.51
C ARG A 925 -32.61 -19.91 -19.72
N ALA A 926 -31.69 -20.86 -19.90
CA ALA A 926 -30.36 -20.83 -19.26
C ALA A 926 -29.60 -19.54 -19.57
N VAL A 927 -29.65 -19.07 -20.83
CA VAL A 927 -29.04 -17.79 -21.22
C VAL A 927 -29.65 -16.61 -20.47
N MET A 928 -30.98 -16.52 -20.39
CA MET A 928 -31.65 -15.43 -19.67
C MET A 928 -31.29 -15.43 -18.17
N ASP A 929 -31.33 -16.62 -17.56
CA ASP A 929 -31.09 -16.80 -16.13
C ASP A 929 -29.63 -16.47 -15.77
N ASN A 930 -28.67 -16.96 -16.57
CA ASN A 930 -27.24 -16.62 -16.42
C ASN A 930 -26.97 -15.12 -16.57
N GLN A 931 -27.57 -14.47 -17.57
CA GLN A 931 -27.43 -13.03 -17.80
C GLN A 931 -27.92 -12.22 -16.58
N ASN A 932 -29.07 -12.60 -16.02
CA ASN A 932 -29.62 -11.93 -14.84
C ASN A 932 -28.78 -12.20 -13.58
N LEU A 933 -28.35 -13.45 -13.37
CA LEU A 933 -27.49 -13.83 -12.24
C LEU A 933 -26.13 -13.11 -12.29
N ASN A 934 -25.48 -13.10 -13.45
CA ASN A 934 -24.17 -12.47 -13.62
C ASN A 934 -24.24 -10.95 -13.48
N ALA A 935 -25.37 -10.32 -13.86
CA ALA A 935 -25.60 -8.91 -13.56
C ALA A 935 -25.57 -8.62 -12.05
N VAL A 936 -26.12 -9.50 -11.22
CA VAL A 936 -26.04 -9.39 -9.75
C VAL A 936 -24.62 -9.69 -9.26
N LYS A 937 -24.04 -10.82 -9.69
CA LYS A 937 -22.72 -11.30 -9.25
C LYS A 937 -21.61 -10.27 -9.49
N PHE A 938 -21.59 -9.65 -10.67
CA PHE A 938 -20.60 -8.61 -10.99
C PHE A 938 -20.93 -7.25 -10.37
N SER A 939 -22.20 -6.98 -10.04
CA SER A 939 -22.56 -5.83 -9.20
C SER A 939 -22.15 -6.00 -7.74
N MET A 940 -22.11 -7.25 -7.26
CA MET A 940 -21.57 -7.61 -5.95
C MET A 940 -20.04 -7.51 -5.88
N GLY A 941 -19.34 -7.51 -7.04
CA GLY A 941 -17.88 -7.55 -7.12
C GLY A 941 -17.31 -8.95 -6.90
N LEU A 942 -18.11 -10.01 -7.14
CA LEU A 942 -17.68 -11.40 -6.99
C LEU A 942 -17.05 -11.95 -8.27
N CYS A 943 -16.09 -12.85 -8.12
CA CYS A 943 -15.43 -13.53 -9.22
C CYS A 943 -16.34 -14.56 -9.88
N ASP A 944 -16.23 -14.72 -11.21
CA ASP A 944 -16.98 -15.70 -11.97
C ASP A 944 -16.61 -17.16 -11.63
N PHE A 945 -15.39 -17.39 -11.13
CA PHE A 945 -14.93 -18.73 -10.72
C PHE A 945 -15.57 -19.24 -9.42
N TRP A 946 -16.34 -18.41 -8.71
CA TRP A 946 -17.32 -18.96 -7.78
C TRP A 946 -18.56 -19.38 -8.57
N GLY A 947 -18.46 -20.49 -9.30
CA GLY A 947 -19.50 -20.94 -10.24
C GLY A 947 -20.82 -21.30 -9.56
N THR A 948 -20.75 -21.77 -8.31
CA THR A 948 -21.91 -22.18 -7.51
C THR A 948 -22.59 -21.03 -6.75
N VAL A 949 -22.13 -19.78 -6.87
CA VAL A 949 -22.73 -18.67 -6.13
C VAL A 949 -24.10 -18.30 -6.71
N ASP A 950 -25.11 -18.23 -5.83
CA ASP A 950 -26.47 -17.87 -6.20
C ASP A 950 -26.94 -16.58 -5.50
N THR A 951 -28.15 -16.13 -5.84
CA THR A 951 -28.77 -14.96 -5.23
C THR A 951 -29.13 -15.16 -3.75
N GLY A 952 -29.23 -16.39 -3.26
CA GLY A 952 -29.45 -16.68 -1.84
C GLY A 952 -28.21 -16.36 -1.02
N ILE A 953 -27.06 -16.90 -1.42
CA ILE A 953 -25.75 -16.65 -0.81
C ILE A 953 -25.42 -15.15 -0.84
N MET A 954 -25.61 -14.50 -2.00
CA MET A 954 -25.38 -13.06 -2.13
C MET A 954 -26.30 -12.23 -1.21
N ALA A 955 -27.56 -12.64 -1.06
CA ALA A 955 -28.51 -11.98 -0.18
C ALA A 955 -28.15 -12.16 1.31
N ASP A 956 -27.57 -13.30 1.69
CA ASP A 956 -27.09 -13.55 3.05
C ASP A 956 -25.93 -12.62 3.41
N PHE A 957 -24.93 -12.44 2.51
CA PHE A 957 -23.85 -11.48 2.73
C PHE A 957 -24.35 -10.05 2.87
N LEU A 958 -25.24 -9.61 1.98
CA LEU A 958 -25.82 -8.27 2.08
C LEU A 958 -26.67 -8.11 3.35
N THR A 959 -27.43 -9.13 3.73
CA THR A 959 -28.29 -9.09 4.92
C THR A 959 -27.46 -8.93 6.19
N LYS A 960 -26.42 -9.75 6.34
CA LYS A 960 -25.52 -9.70 7.50
C LYS A 960 -24.65 -8.46 7.49
N GLY A 961 -24.13 -8.07 6.33
CA GLY A 961 -23.28 -6.90 6.19
C GLY A 961 -24.04 -5.60 6.44
N LEU A 962 -25.27 -5.45 5.93
CA LEU A 962 -26.08 -4.23 6.07
C LEU A 962 -26.93 -4.19 7.35
N GLY A 963 -27.15 -5.32 8.02
CA GLY A 963 -28.10 -5.42 9.14
C GLY A 963 -29.56 -5.28 8.72
N LYS A 964 -29.89 -5.41 7.42
CA LYS A 964 -31.23 -5.30 6.85
C LYS A 964 -31.50 -6.53 5.97
N LYS A 965 -32.67 -7.16 6.16
CA LYS A 965 -33.07 -8.31 5.33
C LYS A 965 -33.16 -7.94 3.84
N ILE A 966 -32.38 -8.63 3.02
CA ILE A 966 -32.43 -8.63 1.55
C ILE A 966 -32.84 -10.04 1.13
N SER A 967 -33.75 -10.18 0.16
CA SER A 967 -34.15 -11.50 -0.34
C SER A 967 -33.48 -11.82 -1.67
N ALA A 968 -33.31 -13.11 -1.97
CA ALA A 968 -32.83 -13.59 -3.26
C ALA A 968 -33.68 -13.04 -4.43
N LYS A 969 -35.00 -12.94 -4.24
CA LYS A 969 -35.95 -12.38 -5.22
C LYS A 969 -35.65 -10.91 -5.52
N ASP A 970 -35.29 -10.11 -4.51
CA ASP A 970 -34.93 -8.70 -4.71
C ASP A 970 -33.70 -8.59 -5.61
N LEU A 971 -32.72 -9.47 -5.43
CA LEU A 971 -31.52 -9.54 -6.27
C LEU A 971 -31.84 -10.00 -7.69
N THR A 972 -32.69 -11.01 -7.87
CA THR A 972 -33.15 -11.44 -9.21
C THR A 972 -33.78 -10.29 -9.99
N ILE A 973 -34.66 -9.51 -9.35
CA ILE A 973 -35.28 -8.32 -9.96
C ILE A 973 -34.23 -7.27 -10.28
N ALA A 974 -33.22 -7.08 -9.42
CA ALA A 974 -32.11 -6.17 -9.69
C ALA A 974 -31.28 -6.60 -10.91
N GLY A 975 -30.98 -7.89 -11.05
CA GLY A 975 -30.30 -8.44 -12.23
C GLY A 975 -31.06 -8.16 -13.53
N GLU A 976 -32.36 -8.44 -13.56
CA GLU A 976 -33.21 -8.17 -14.72
C GLU A 976 -33.29 -6.65 -15.03
N ARG A 977 -33.37 -5.80 -14.01
CA ARG A 977 -33.32 -4.34 -14.14
C ARG A 977 -32.02 -3.87 -14.79
N ILE A 978 -30.88 -4.35 -14.30
CA ILE A 978 -29.56 -3.98 -14.83
C ILE A 978 -29.45 -4.40 -16.30
N TRP A 979 -29.90 -5.61 -16.64
CA TRP A 979 -29.86 -6.10 -18.02
C TRP A 979 -30.72 -5.26 -18.97
N ASN A 980 -31.94 -4.91 -18.54
CA ASN A 980 -32.83 -4.05 -19.34
C ASN A 980 -32.27 -2.63 -19.48
N LEU A 981 -31.62 -2.07 -18.45
CA LEU A 981 -30.98 -0.77 -18.55
C LEU A 981 -29.85 -0.75 -19.59
N ASN A 982 -29.03 -1.81 -19.64
CA ASN A 982 -28.02 -1.98 -20.68
C ASN A 982 -28.67 -2.09 -22.08
N LYS A 983 -29.77 -2.84 -22.22
CA LYS A 983 -30.52 -2.92 -23.50
C LYS A 983 -31.04 -1.56 -23.94
N LEU A 984 -31.62 -0.77 -23.03
CA LEU A 984 -32.10 0.59 -23.33
C LEU A 984 -30.98 1.52 -23.78
N PHE A 985 -29.79 1.44 -23.15
CA PHE A 985 -28.63 2.22 -23.60
C PHE A 985 -28.27 1.86 -25.05
N ASN A 986 -28.18 0.57 -25.36
CA ASN A 986 -27.83 0.10 -26.70
C ASN A 986 -28.88 0.47 -27.75
N LEU A 987 -30.18 0.38 -27.42
CA LEU A 987 -31.26 0.85 -28.30
C LEU A 987 -31.11 2.34 -28.60
N LYS A 988 -30.81 3.16 -27.60
CA LYS A 988 -30.54 4.60 -27.77
C LYS A 988 -29.26 4.89 -28.56
N ALA A 989 -28.26 4.01 -28.46
CA ALA A 989 -27.02 4.06 -29.25
C ALA A 989 -27.20 3.62 -30.72
N GLY A 990 -28.39 3.11 -31.09
CA GLY A 990 -28.75 2.75 -32.46
C GLY A 990 -28.82 1.24 -32.74
N PHE A 991 -28.61 0.39 -31.74
CA PHE A 991 -28.71 -1.05 -31.90
C PHE A 991 -30.17 -1.50 -31.91
N ASN A 992 -30.46 -2.59 -32.61
CA ASN A 992 -31.79 -3.20 -32.66
C ASN A 992 -31.69 -4.73 -32.77
N SER A 993 -32.81 -5.43 -32.98
CA SER A 993 -32.85 -6.89 -33.07
C SER A 993 -32.02 -7.51 -34.20
N SER A 994 -31.68 -6.75 -35.26
CA SER A 994 -30.79 -7.22 -36.32
C SER A 994 -29.35 -7.39 -35.86
N ASP A 995 -28.93 -6.63 -34.84
CA ASP A 995 -27.57 -6.66 -34.30
C ASP A 995 -27.38 -7.78 -33.27
N ASP A 996 -28.48 -8.39 -32.80
CA ASP A 996 -28.44 -9.58 -31.97
C ASP A 996 -28.20 -10.83 -32.86
N THR A 997 -27.00 -10.93 -33.43
CA THR A 997 -26.54 -12.02 -34.31
C THR A 997 -25.06 -12.34 -34.10
N ILE A 998 -24.57 -13.40 -34.74
CA ILE A 998 -23.14 -13.72 -34.85
C ILE A 998 -22.71 -13.63 -36.32
N SER A 999 -21.40 -13.53 -36.59
CA SER A 999 -20.89 -13.30 -37.93
C SER A 999 -21.15 -14.44 -38.92
N ASP A 1000 -21.08 -14.13 -40.21
CA ASP A 1000 -21.26 -15.09 -41.31
C ASP A 1000 -20.26 -16.26 -41.27
N LYS A 1001 -19.04 -16.03 -40.77
CA LYS A 1001 -18.05 -17.09 -40.53
C LYS A 1001 -18.63 -18.22 -39.66
N LEU A 1002 -19.47 -17.89 -38.71
CA LEU A 1002 -20.03 -18.83 -37.73
C LEU A 1002 -21.42 -19.33 -38.15
N LEU A 1003 -22.24 -18.48 -38.78
CA LEU A 1003 -23.57 -18.88 -39.26
C LEU A 1003 -23.52 -19.73 -40.54
N LYS A 1004 -22.61 -19.43 -41.47
CA LYS A 1004 -22.66 -19.97 -42.84
C LYS A 1004 -21.58 -21.02 -43.12
N LYS A 1005 -20.48 -21.02 -42.39
CA LYS A 1005 -19.37 -21.98 -42.59
C LYS A 1005 -19.45 -23.12 -41.59
N VAL A 1006 -19.13 -24.32 -42.06
CA VAL A 1006 -19.04 -25.53 -41.22
C VAL A 1006 -17.65 -25.65 -40.62
N LEU A 1007 -17.55 -26.40 -39.51
CA LEU A 1007 -16.26 -26.79 -38.95
C LEU A 1007 -15.63 -27.89 -39.81
N GLU A 1008 -14.31 -27.83 -39.94
CA GLU A 1008 -13.47 -28.92 -40.45
C GLU A 1008 -12.99 -29.77 -39.27
N ASN A 1009 -13.07 -31.09 -39.43
CA ASN A 1009 -12.71 -32.11 -38.44
C ASN A 1009 -13.47 -32.05 -37.09
N GLY A 1010 -13.39 -33.15 -36.34
CA GLY A 1010 -13.95 -33.26 -34.98
C GLY A 1010 -15.46 -33.56 -34.91
N PRO A 1011 -16.03 -33.62 -33.70
CA PRO A 1011 -17.43 -34.02 -33.45
C PRO A 1011 -18.51 -33.22 -34.17
N HIS A 1012 -18.19 -32.01 -34.64
CA HIS A 1012 -19.12 -31.10 -35.31
C HIS A 1012 -18.77 -30.85 -36.78
N GLU A 1013 -17.91 -31.69 -37.36
CA GLU A 1013 -17.53 -31.60 -38.76
C GLU A 1013 -18.76 -31.59 -39.69
N ASN A 1014 -18.75 -30.70 -40.69
CA ASN A 1014 -19.81 -30.55 -41.69
C ASN A 1014 -21.21 -30.18 -41.13
N ARG A 1015 -21.33 -29.97 -39.82
CA ARG A 1015 -22.57 -29.50 -39.20
C ARG A 1015 -22.82 -28.05 -39.58
N LYS A 1016 -23.94 -27.79 -40.25
CA LYS A 1016 -24.43 -26.43 -40.50
C LYS A 1016 -25.09 -25.88 -39.23
N PHE A 1017 -24.84 -24.61 -38.94
CA PHE A 1017 -25.56 -23.92 -37.89
C PHE A 1017 -27.02 -23.74 -38.29
N ASP A 1018 -27.94 -24.02 -37.37
CA ASP A 1018 -29.38 -23.93 -37.63
C ASP A 1018 -29.87 -22.49 -37.40
N ALA A 1019 -29.95 -21.73 -38.50
CA ALA A 1019 -30.39 -20.34 -38.47
C ALA A 1019 -31.85 -20.20 -38.00
N ASP A 1020 -32.72 -21.17 -38.31
CA ASP A 1020 -34.13 -21.12 -37.91
C ASP A 1020 -34.28 -21.37 -36.41
N ALA A 1021 -33.53 -22.32 -35.86
CA ALA A 1021 -33.47 -22.54 -34.42
C ALA A 1021 -32.95 -21.29 -33.69
N PHE A 1022 -31.93 -20.63 -34.24
CA PHE A 1022 -31.36 -19.42 -33.66
C PHE A 1022 -32.36 -18.25 -33.61
N GLU A 1023 -33.12 -18.01 -34.68
CA GLU A 1023 -34.17 -16.98 -34.68
C GLU A 1023 -35.35 -17.35 -33.76
N GLN A 1024 -35.69 -18.64 -33.64
CA GLN A 1024 -36.66 -19.11 -32.64
C GLN A 1024 -36.19 -18.83 -31.20
N MET A 1025 -34.92 -19.07 -30.91
CA MET A 1025 -34.32 -18.77 -29.61
C MET A 1025 -34.35 -17.28 -29.30
N LYS A 1026 -34.01 -16.42 -30.26
CA LYS A 1026 -34.12 -14.96 -30.11
C LYS A 1026 -35.54 -14.51 -29.81
N ALA A 1027 -36.52 -14.97 -30.59
CA ALA A 1027 -37.92 -14.64 -30.38
C ALA A 1027 -38.42 -15.11 -29.00
N LEU A 1028 -38.02 -16.30 -28.57
CA LEU A 1028 -38.34 -16.83 -27.25
C LEU A 1028 -37.70 -16.00 -26.12
N LEU A 1029 -36.42 -15.63 -26.26
CA LEU A 1029 -35.73 -14.78 -25.29
C LEU A 1029 -36.44 -13.44 -25.14
N TYR A 1030 -36.80 -12.80 -26.26
CA TYR A 1030 -37.51 -11.52 -26.24
C TYR A 1030 -38.86 -11.65 -25.53
N GLY A 1031 -39.64 -12.69 -25.85
CA GLY A 1031 -40.89 -12.97 -25.15
C GLY A 1031 -40.71 -13.18 -23.64
N LEU A 1032 -39.70 -13.96 -23.23
CA LEU A 1032 -39.40 -14.20 -21.81
C LEU A 1032 -38.97 -12.93 -21.07
N ARG A 1033 -38.24 -12.04 -21.73
CA ARG A 1033 -37.82 -10.74 -21.18
C ARG A 1033 -38.90 -9.68 -21.21
N GLY A 1034 -40.07 -9.95 -21.80
CA GLY A 1034 -41.13 -8.95 -21.99
C GLY A 1034 -40.76 -7.88 -23.02
N TRP A 1035 -40.00 -8.27 -24.04
CA TRP A 1035 -39.59 -7.43 -25.17
C TRP A 1035 -40.47 -7.71 -26.39
N ASP A 1036 -40.64 -6.71 -27.25
CA ASP A 1036 -41.28 -6.90 -28.55
C ASP A 1036 -40.34 -7.60 -29.56
N LYS A 1037 -40.84 -7.85 -30.77
CA LYS A 1037 -40.07 -8.49 -31.85
C LYS A 1037 -38.83 -7.69 -32.30
N ASN A 1038 -38.74 -6.41 -31.97
CA ASN A 1038 -37.60 -5.55 -32.27
C ASN A 1038 -36.60 -5.51 -31.08
N GLY A 1039 -36.86 -6.28 -30.03
CA GLY A 1039 -36.05 -6.32 -28.81
C GLY A 1039 -36.27 -5.11 -27.91
N ILE A 1040 -37.41 -4.41 -28.02
CA ILE A 1040 -37.73 -3.24 -27.20
C ILE A 1040 -38.53 -3.69 -25.97
N PRO A 1041 -38.09 -3.39 -24.74
CA PRO A 1041 -38.87 -3.70 -23.53
C PRO A 1041 -40.26 -3.06 -23.53
N SER A 1042 -41.29 -3.80 -23.13
CA SER A 1042 -42.65 -3.27 -23.05
C SER A 1042 -42.81 -2.24 -21.93
N LYS A 1043 -43.82 -1.37 -22.03
CA LYS A 1043 -44.12 -0.37 -21.00
C LYS A 1043 -44.42 -1.01 -19.63
N GLU A 1044 -45.10 -2.15 -19.64
CA GLU A 1044 -45.39 -2.95 -18.44
C GLU A 1044 -44.09 -3.43 -17.80
N LYS A 1045 -43.17 -3.98 -18.60
CA LYS A 1045 -41.86 -4.45 -18.13
C LYS A 1045 -40.99 -3.31 -17.58
N LEU A 1046 -40.98 -2.15 -18.24
CA LEU A 1046 -40.27 -0.97 -17.75
C LEU A 1046 -40.85 -0.46 -16.43
N THR A 1047 -42.16 -0.51 -16.26
CA THR A 1047 -42.82 -0.13 -15.00
C THR A 1047 -42.47 -1.11 -13.88
N GLU A 1048 -42.53 -2.42 -14.15
CA GLU A 1048 -42.14 -3.48 -13.21
C GLU A 1048 -40.71 -3.31 -12.68
N LEU A 1049 -39.77 -2.94 -13.57
CA LEU A 1049 -38.36 -2.79 -13.24
C LEU A 1049 -37.99 -1.39 -12.72
N ASN A 1050 -38.94 -0.46 -12.62
CA ASN A 1050 -38.70 0.96 -12.29
C ASN A 1050 -37.75 1.67 -13.27
N LEU A 1051 -37.97 1.44 -14.57
CA LEU A 1051 -37.19 2.01 -15.68
C LEU A 1051 -38.05 2.87 -16.63
N LEU A 1052 -39.27 3.27 -16.24
CA LEU A 1052 -40.16 4.02 -17.13
C LEU A 1052 -39.62 5.41 -17.53
N ASP A 1053 -38.80 6.02 -16.67
CA ASP A 1053 -38.15 7.32 -16.93
C ASP A 1053 -36.87 7.19 -17.77
N ALA A 1054 -36.38 5.97 -17.99
CA ALA A 1054 -35.20 5.66 -18.79
C ALA A 1054 -35.64 5.41 -20.24
#